data_AF-A0A3M2S2C4-F1
#
_entry.id   AF-A0A3M2S2C4-F1
#
_cell.length_a   1.000
_cell.length_b   1.000
_cell.length_c   1.000
_cell.angle_alpha   90.00
_cell.angle_beta   90.00
_cell.angle_gamma   90.00
#
_symmetry.space_group_name_H-M   'P 1'
#
loop_
_entity.id
_entity.type
_entity.pdbx_description
1 polymer ?
#
loop_
_entity_poly.entity_id
_entity_poly.type
_entity_poly.pdbx_seq_one_letter_code
_entity_poly.pdbx_strand_id
1 'polypeptide(L)'
;MASTTESQETWFLKSSYPVLFPFHDSLKKPQAEFENFLREELRHRHDETPVELGSGQDQAMTDAGESEAFTLVSNSTTGEIRKGIDAMDVTEPESHDEKPGDPKADTKSHPFMEGLASFGKEEEPPRNLENMMQTENGDLAYRSTKDALVDLFQELEEVVSGPRLAELLPAAWNADPLDTLKIIFNARSIHLGKSSRISFYRCAGWLAQNHPATLVANLQWLSRPIIEKKAKKENEDDAVIVDVKDEDDPTKYDVKHGVAHGYWKDLLNILALAANNKLDGLSDPKTVLNSQNPGIIRGKSIKKTRGRGVGRGRGRGRGRGGARTRRGRIMESDEEKGHKEQEEQTRLPPKEFRRQTRDNRFEAAVKAFNTDPVYRALHLTIARLFAEQLEKDLRVLRGVDQKAKRTISLCGKWAPSHDHFHDRHTFIVSTIAEILYPRDSIQDNRLSPTDDRETYLRFAREEYRKDTSALRKHLEVVERDITLQKFDNIKYDRVPSLAMSQYSKLFIEKDMDHFGSYIDKVAEGKANISGATLLPSTLIQKVRGDNFGSRGNSARDLVERKVHEIEAKVVDGQWKTLVQRIKDSGTLESCIAVCDVSGSMSYPNFPDNTTPMDSAIGLSLLIAEVAKPPFSGAFITFSARPTVEQVDLAKPLGEKYRNMLSSSWGMNTNFVAVFEDLILPMAIKNNLKQEDMVKRVFVFSDMQFDAACGNESYGWNEAPKKPSGWTTSFERIKSKYQDAGYEMPELVFWNLAGGRAGYSDGLGDTTAPKPVTADEEGTCLVSGYSQGMLKVFLDGGGFEEPEEEDEEDEVVVDKDEDGNVTEKPAKKKAKMDPLKVVKKAISHKAYDMLKVVN
;
A
#
# COMPACT_ATOMS: atom_id res chain seq x y z
N MET A 1 56.19 -34.75 -23.84
CA MET A 1 55.71 -33.62 -24.65
C MET A 1 54.48 -34.07 -25.43
N ALA A 2 53.30 -33.74 -24.91
CA ALA A 2 52.03 -33.83 -25.63
C ALA A 2 51.24 -32.59 -25.22
N SER A 3 50.97 -31.76 -26.22
CA SER A 3 50.44 -30.40 -26.22
C SER A 3 49.32 -30.11 -25.21
N THR A 4 49.64 -29.33 -24.18
CA THR A 4 48.70 -28.50 -23.42
C THR A 4 48.38 -27.24 -24.24
N THR A 5 47.25 -27.26 -24.94
CA THR A 5 46.62 -26.07 -25.53
C THR A 5 45.12 -26.27 -25.66
N GLU A 6 44.45 -26.63 -24.55
CA GLU A 6 43.06 -26.18 -24.40
C GLU A 6 43.13 -24.65 -24.31
N SER A 7 42.72 -23.97 -25.37
CA SER A 7 42.54 -22.52 -25.31
C SER A 7 41.65 -22.21 -24.10
N GLN A 8 42.13 -21.37 -23.19
CA GLN A 8 41.33 -20.88 -22.05
C GLN A 8 40.27 -19.91 -22.58
N GLU A 9 39.30 -20.43 -23.34
CA GLU A 9 38.10 -19.70 -23.71
C GLU A 9 37.42 -19.17 -22.44
N THR A 10 37.08 -17.88 -22.48
CA THR A 10 36.50 -17.15 -21.34
C THR A 10 35.17 -17.73 -20.91
N TRP A 11 34.89 -17.63 -19.61
CA TRP A 11 33.70 -18.24 -18.99
C TRP A 11 32.38 -17.79 -19.65
N PHE A 12 32.30 -16.54 -20.11
CA PHE A 12 31.08 -15.96 -20.68
C PHE A 12 30.80 -16.45 -22.11
N LEU A 13 31.82 -16.87 -22.85
CA LEU A 13 31.67 -17.52 -24.16
C LEU A 13 31.16 -18.97 -24.01
N LYS A 14 31.51 -19.63 -22.90
CA LYS A 14 31.05 -21.00 -22.56
C LYS A 14 29.64 -21.05 -21.97
N SER A 15 29.05 -19.91 -21.63
CA SER A 15 27.75 -19.87 -20.96
C SER A 15 26.64 -20.39 -21.88
N SER A 16 25.86 -21.37 -21.41
CA SER A 16 24.69 -21.87 -22.15
C SER A 16 23.43 -21.00 -21.99
N TYR A 17 23.54 -19.87 -21.28
CA TYR A 17 22.44 -18.93 -21.08
C TYR A 17 22.16 -18.17 -22.39
N PRO A 18 20.90 -18.10 -22.87
CA PRO A 18 20.59 -17.44 -24.13
C PRO A 18 20.75 -15.93 -23.98
N VAL A 19 21.50 -15.32 -24.91
CA VAL A 19 21.73 -13.87 -24.94
C VAL A 19 21.10 -13.19 -26.15
N LEU A 20 20.76 -13.95 -27.19
CA LEU A 20 20.21 -13.42 -28.43
C LEU A 20 18.73 -13.03 -28.23
N PHE A 21 18.47 -11.76 -27.93
CA PHE A 21 17.11 -11.23 -27.80
C PHE A 21 16.78 -10.32 -29.00
N PRO A 22 15.51 -10.19 -29.42
CA PRO A 22 15.13 -9.25 -30.49
C PRO A 22 15.65 -7.84 -30.25
N PHE A 23 16.07 -7.18 -31.33
CA PHE A 23 16.47 -5.76 -31.33
C PHE A 23 15.42 -4.94 -32.08
N HIS A 24 15.30 -3.66 -31.71
CA HIS A 24 14.44 -2.72 -32.41
C HIS A 24 15.20 -1.41 -32.67
N ASP A 25 15.18 -0.93 -33.92
CA ASP A 25 15.97 0.22 -34.35
C ASP A 25 15.57 1.54 -33.67
N SER A 26 14.36 1.63 -33.12
CA SER A 26 13.91 2.80 -32.36
C SER A 26 14.80 3.11 -31.15
N LEU A 27 15.53 2.12 -30.60
CA LEU A 27 16.49 2.35 -29.51
C LEU A 27 17.66 3.26 -29.89
N LYS A 28 17.97 3.38 -31.19
CA LYS A 28 19.04 4.26 -31.70
C LYS A 28 18.53 5.65 -32.05
N LYS A 29 17.21 5.87 -32.04
CA LYS A 29 16.60 7.13 -32.46
C LYS A 29 16.70 8.21 -31.36
N PRO A 30 16.78 9.50 -31.73
CA PRO A 30 16.64 10.62 -30.79
C PRO A 30 15.38 10.51 -29.94
N GLN A 31 15.37 11.15 -28.77
CA GLN A 31 14.26 11.04 -27.79
C GLN A 31 12.89 11.35 -28.41
N ALA A 32 12.76 12.45 -29.14
CA ALA A 32 11.50 12.84 -29.77
C ALA A 32 10.98 11.80 -30.78
N GLU A 33 11.86 11.25 -31.61
CA GLU A 33 11.50 10.20 -32.58
C GLU A 33 11.13 8.88 -31.90
N PHE A 34 11.79 8.55 -30.79
CA PHE A 34 11.47 7.37 -30.00
C PHE A 34 10.10 7.51 -29.32
N GLU A 35 9.79 8.67 -28.77
CA GLU A 35 8.47 8.95 -28.20
C GLU A 35 7.37 8.90 -29.27
N ASN A 36 7.63 9.45 -30.47
CA ASN A 36 6.69 9.35 -31.58
C ASN A 36 6.48 7.90 -32.01
N PHE A 37 7.55 7.11 -32.13
CA PHE A 37 7.46 5.68 -32.39
C PHE A 37 6.58 4.97 -31.34
N LEU A 38 6.80 5.23 -30.04
CA LEU A 38 5.99 4.61 -28.98
C LEU A 38 4.51 5.02 -29.08
N ARG A 39 4.21 6.26 -29.49
CA ARG A 39 2.83 6.71 -29.69
C ARG A 39 2.17 5.98 -30.86
N GLU A 40 2.85 5.85 -32.00
CA GLU A 40 2.36 5.13 -33.17
C GLU A 40 2.14 3.64 -32.85
N GLU A 41 3.15 3.02 -32.24
CA GLU A 41 3.16 1.63 -31.81
C GLU A 41 1.95 1.26 -30.93
N LEU A 42 1.60 2.15 -30.00
CA LEU A 42 0.49 1.95 -29.07
C LEU A 42 -0.87 2.35 -29.64
N ARG A 43 -0.91 3.24 -30.64
CA ARG A 43 -2.15 3.63 -31.35
C ARG A 43 -2.69 2.51 -32.23
N HIS A 44 -1.82 1.79 -32.93
CA HIS A 44 -2.23 0.69 -33.83
C HIS A 44 -2.95 -0.47 -33.12
N ARG A 45 -2.89 -0.53 -31.79
CA ARG A 45 -3.72 -1.43 -30.97
C ARG A 45 -5.23 -1.19 -31.17
N HIS A 46 -5.66 0.04 -31.48
CA HIS A 46 -7.07 0.34 -31.71
C HIS A 46 -7.56 -0.01 -33.12
N ASP A 47 -6.66 -0.15 -34.09
CA ASP A 47 -7.03 -0.45 -35.50
C ASP A 47 -7.16 -1.96 -35.78
N GLU A 48 -6.54 -2.83 -34.97
CA GLU A 48 -6.59 -4.29 -35.16
C GLU A 48 -7.72 -5.00 -34.40
N THR A 49 -8.58 -4.26 -33.69
CA THR A 49 -9.82 -4.80 -33.09
C THR A 49 -11.05 -3.96 -33.43
N PRO A 50 -11.75 -4.23 -34.54
CA PRO A 50 -13.16 -3.95 -34.63
C PRO A 50 -13.90 -5.06 -33.89
N VAL A 51 -14.23 -4.84 -32.61
CA VAL A 51 -15.39 -5.52 -32.02
C VAL A 51 -16.59 -4.68 -32.44
N GLU A 52 -17.24 -5.11 -33.51
CA GLU A 52 -18.53 -4.57 -33.94
C GLU A 52 -19.53 -4.71 -32.79
N LEU A 53 -19.95 -3.59 -32.21
CA LEU A 53 -21.25 -3.46 -31.58
C LEU A 53 -22.31 -3.45 -32.70
N GLY A 54 -22.59 -4.65 -33.22
CA GLY A 54 -23.62 -4.88 -34.24
C GLY A 54 -25.02 -4.80 -33.65
N SER A 55 -25.67 -3.66 -33.85
CA SER A 55 -27.12 -3.50 -33.79
C SER A 55 -27.80 -4.28 -34.92
N GLY A 56 -28.86 -5.02 -34.60
CA GLY A 56 -29.87 -5.44 -35.59
C GLY A 56 -30.13 -6.95 -35.64
N GLN A 57 -31.07 -7.40 -34.82
CA GLN A 57 -31.92 -8.54 -35.17
C GLN A 57 -32.75 -8.16 -36.41
N ASP A 58 -32.67 -8.99 -37.45
CA ASP A 58 -33.81 -9.47 -38.26
C ASP A 58 -33.31 -9.91 -39.64
N GLN A 59 -33.15 -11.22 -39.84
CA GLN A 59 -33.82 -11.92 -40.95
C GLN A 59 -33.55 -13.43 -40.93
N ALA A 60 -34.67 -14.15 -41.02
CA ALA A 60 -34.83 -15.50 -41.56
C ALA A 60 -34.37 -16.70 -40.71
N MET A 61 -35.32 -17.13 -39.86
CA MET A 61 -35.70 -18.54 -39.70
C MET A 61 -35.78 -19.28 -41.05
N THR A 62 -35.31 -20.53 -41.08
CA THR A 62 -36.09 -21.71 -41.53
C THR A 62 -35.30 -23.00 -41.25
N ASP A 63 -35.89 -23.84 -40.39
CA ASP A 63 -35.98 -25.31 -40.38
C ASP A 63 -34.74 -26.18 -40.69
N ALA A 64 -34.45 -27.31 -40.04
CA ALA A 64 -34.98 -28.14 -38.95
C ALA A 64 -33.93 -29.29 -38.83
N GLY A 65 -33.73 -30.08 -37.78
CA GLY A 65 -34.38 -30.36 -36.51
C GLY A 65 -33.63 -31.55 -35.87
N GLU A 66 -33.67 -31.60 -34.53
CA GLU A 66 -33.64 -32.79 -33.62
C GLU A 66 -32.36 -33.67 -33.60
N SER A 67 -31.68 -33.91 -32.47
CA SER A 67 -32.23 -34.44 -31.21
C SER A 67 -31.24 -34.39 -30.02
N GLU A 68 -31.81 -34.08 -28.86
CA GLU A 68 -31.48 -34.39 -27.44
C GLU A 68 -30.14 -33.96 -26.79
N ALA A 69 -30.24 -32.84 -26.06
CA ALA A 69 -29.39 -32.47 -24.94
C ALA A 69 -30.16 -32.62 -23.60
N PHE A 70 -29.49 -33.09 -22.56
CA PHE A 70 -29.97 -33.08 -21.17
C PHE A 70 -29.14 -32.05 -20.37
N THR A 71 -29.79 -31.00 -19.85
CA THR A 71 -29.17 -29.95 -19.04
C THR A 71 -29.88 -29.89 -17.68
N LEU A 72 -29.10 -29.74 -16.59
CA LEU A 72 -29.59 -29.31 -15.28
C LEU A 72 -28.72 -28.13 -14.82
N VAL A 73 -29.31 -26.93 -14.81
CA VAL A 73 -28.86 -25.74 -14.06
C VAL A 73 -30.06 -25.26 -13.24
N SER A 74 -29.87 -25.12 -11.94
CA SER A 74 -30.86 -24.59 -11.00
C SER A 74 -30.58 -23.11 -10.74
N ASN A 75 -31.51 -22.24 -11.13
CA ASN A 75 -31.57 -20.83 -10.74
C ASN A 75 -32.49 -20.67 -9.52
N SER A 76 -32.12 -19.76 -8.59
CA SER A 76 -32.97 -19.31 -7.49
C SER A 76 -33.26 -17.82 -7.62
N THR A 77 -34.51 -17.50 -7.37
CA THR A 77 -35.30 -16.31 -7.70
C THR A 77 -35.27 -15.22 -6.63
N THR A 78 -35.12 -13.95 -7.04
CA THR A 78 -35.65 -12.79 -6.28
C THR A 78 -35.81 -11.52 -7.16
N GLY A 79 -36.10 -11.69 -8.46
CA GLY A 79 -36.29 -10.58 -9.41
C GLY A 79 -37.76 -10.29 -9.81
N GLU A 80 -38.73 -11.13 -9.42
CA GLU A 80 -40.06 -11.12 -10.05
C GLU A 80 -41.22 -10.58 -9.19
N ILE A 81 -40.98 -9.93 -8.06
CA ILE A 81 -42.07 -9.34 -7.24
C ILE A 81 -42.17 -7.80 -7.35
N ARG A 82 -41.31 -7.13 -8.14
CA ARG A 82 -41.30 -5.66 -8.27
C ARG A 82 -41.90 -5.07 -9.55
N LYS A 83 -42.62 -5.84 -10.37
CA LYS A 83 -43.27 -5.34 -11.60
C LYS A 83 -44.80 -5.49 -11.64
N GLY A 84 -45.44 -5.74 -10.49
CA GLY A 84 -46.89 -5.99 -10.42
C GLY A 84 -47.75 -4.93 -9.74
N ILE A 85 -47.21 -3.80 -9.28
CA ILE A 85 -47.97 -2.86 -8.43
C ILE A 85 -48.19 -1.46 -9.05
N ASP A 86 -47.49 -1.09 -10.12
CA ASP A 86 -47.56 0.27 -10.70
C ASP A 86 -48.44 0.41 -11.96
N ALA A 87 -49.42 -0.47 -12.20
CA ALA A 87 -50.26 -0.35 -13.39
C ALA A 87 -51.70 -0.87 -13.18
N MET A 88 -52.49 -0.21 -12.33
CA MET A 88 -53.96 -0.21 -12.42
C MET A 88 -54.51 1.12 -11.88
N ASP A 89 -54.90 1.99 -12.80
CA ASP A 89 -55.80 3.12 -12.56
C ASP A 89 -57.12 2.82 -13.30
N VAL A 90 -58.23 3.46 -12.86
CA VAL A 90 -59.52 3.73 -13.54
C VAL A 90 -60.73 3.65 -12.58
N THR A 91 -61.07 4.83 -12.05
CA THR A 91 -62.39 5.53 -11.95
C THR A 91 -63.64 4.93 -11.29
N GLU A 92 -64.28 5.79 -10.49
CA GLU A 92 -65.62 5.72 -9.85
C GLU A 92 -66.80 5.43 -10.81
N PRO A 93 -67.95 5.01 -10.26
CA PRO A 93 -69.16 5.82 -10.48
C PRO A 93 -70.07 6.01 -9.25
N GLU A 94 -70.79 7.13 -9.26
CA GLU A 94 -71.85 7.52 -8.33
C GLU A 94 -73.23 6.88 -8.63
N SER A 95 -74.07 6.82 -7.57
CA SER A 95 -75.52 7.21 -7.51
C SER A 95 -76.62 6.15 -7.19
N HIS A 96 -77.57 6.60 -6.33
CA HIS A 96 -78.96 6.16 -6.00
C HIS A 96 -79.15 4.92 -5.09
N ASP A 97 -80.00 4.86 -4.03
CA ASP A 97 -81.15 5.67 -3.55
C ASP A 97 -81.49 5.42 -2.03
N GLU A 98 -82.46 6.19 -1.52
CA GLU A 98 -82.81 6.69 -0.16
C GLU A 98 -83.39 5.80 1.01
N LYS A 99 -83.01 6.17 2.26
CA LYS A 99 -83.77 6.47 3.55
C LYS A 99 -84.63 5.43 4.35
N PRO A 100 -85.05 5.70 5.63
CA PRO A 100 -84.62 6.67 6.69
C PRO A 100 -84.55 6.13 8.17
N GLY A 101 -83.92 6.89 9.11
CA GLY A 101 -84.12 6.76 10.58
C GLY A 101 -83.08 7.45 11.50
N ASP A 102 -83.46 8.57 12.14
CA ASP A 102 -82.75 9.47 13.11
C ASP A 102 -82.30 8.82 14.47
N PRO A 103 -81.64 9.53 15.43
CA PRO A 103 -80.42 10.37 15.36
C PRO A 103 -79.43 10.08 16.55
N LYS A 104 -78.15 10.51 16.50
CA LYS A 104 -77.41 11.14 17.64
C LYS A 104 -75.89 11.33 17.45
N ALA A 105 -75.48 12.52 17.90
CA ALA A 105 -74.20 12.94 18.48
C ALA A 105 -73.05 13.33 17.53
N ASP A 106 -73.01 14.63 17.25
CA ASP A 106 -71.78 15.40 17.02
C ASP A 106 -70.78 15.18 18.17
N THR A 107 -69.60 14.66 17.84
CA THR A 107 -68.38 14.90 18.61
C THR A 107 -67.32 15.44 17.68
N LYS A 108 -67.22 16.78 17.62
CA LYS A 108 -66.05 17.46 17.06
C LYS A 108 -64.82 17.02 17.85
N SER A 109 -63.90 16.37 17.16
CA SER A 109 -62.55 16.05 17.67
C SER A 109 -61.88 17.34 18.17
N HIS A 110 -61.31 17.28 19.37
CA HIS A 110 -60.66 18.41 20.03
C HIS A 110 -59.31 18.71 19.33
N PRO A 111 -58.95 19.98 19.06
CA PRO A 111 -57.70 20.34 18.34
C PRO A 111 -56.42 19.76 18.96
N PHE A 112 -56.43 19.52 20.27
CA PHE A 112 -55.36 18.82 20.99
C PHE A 112 -55.20 17.34 20.60
N MET A 113 -56.28 16.63 20.28
CA MET A 113 -56.23 15.22 19.83
C MET A 113 -55.76 15.11 18.38
N GLU A 114 -56.08 16.12 17.55
CA GLU A 114 -55.58 16.27 16.18
C GLU A 114 -54.09 16.65 16.20
N GLY A 115 -53.68 17.49 17.17
CA GLY A 115 -52.28 17.79 17.49
C GLY A 115 -51.50 16.55 17.96
N LEU A 116 -52.08 15.72 18.83
CA LEU A 116 -51.44 14.46 19.28
C LEU A 116 -51.32 13.39 18.18
N ALA A 117 -52.25 13.36 17.23
CA ALA A 117 -52.23 12.43 16.09
C ALA A 117 -51.24 12.86 14.99
N SER A 118 -50.86 14.15 14.97
CA SER A 118 -49.85 14.71 14.05
C SER A 118 -48.47 14.85 14.69
N PHE A 119 -48.37 14.85 16.03
CA PHE A 119 -47.11 14.87 16.76
C PHE A 119 -46.38 13.52 16.63
N GLY A 120 -45.53 13.42 15.60
CA GLY A 120 -44.76 12.21 15.25
C GLY A 120 -44.85 11.80 13.77
N LYS A 121 -45.57 12.56 12.93
CA LYS A 121 -45.63 12.37 11.46
C LYS A 121 -44.98 13.52 10.69
N GLU A 122 -43.93 14.12 11.22
CA GLU A 122 -42.94 14.74 10.33
C GLU A 122 -42.11 13.60 9.75
N GLU A 123 -42.52 13.10 8.59
CA GLU A 123 -41.64 12.29 7.76
C GLU A 123 -40.49 13.19 7.32
N GLU A 124 -39.32 13.01 7.94
CA GLU A 124 -38.07 13.44 7.35
C GLU A 124 -38.03 12.99 5.88
N PRO A 125 -37.45 13.80 4.97
CA PRO A 125 -37.37 13.43 3.56
C PRO A 125 -36.81 12.01 3.43
N PRO A 126 -37.35 11.16 2.54
CA PRO A 126 -36.96 9.76 2.46
C PRO A 126 -35.45 9.68 2.22
N ARG A 127 -34.70 9.31 3.27
CA ARG A 127 -33.25 9.17 3.20
C ARG A 127 -32.95 8.06 2.18
N ASN A 128 -32.14 8.37 1.18
CA ASN A 128 -31.80 7.42 0.12
C ASN A 128 -30.97 6.25 0.69
N LEU A 129 -31.65 5.11 0.93
CA LEU A 129 -31.06 3.88 1.49
C LEU A 129 -30.16 3.12 0.51
N GLU A 130 -30.06 3.54 -0.75
CA GLU A 130 -29.32 2.81 -1.79
C GLU A 130 -27.79 2.81 -1.57
N ASN A 131 -27.26 3.84 -0.88
CA ASN A 131 -25.82 3.98 -0.60
C ASN A 131 -25.42 3.58 0.83
N MET A 132 -26.25 2.82 1.54
CA MET A 132 -25.98 2.39 2.91
C MET A 132 -25.57 0.92 2.97
N MET A 133 -24.74 0.57 3.95
CA MET A 133 -24.37 -0.80 4.28
C MET A 133 -24.26 -0.98 5.80
N GLN A 134 -24.41 -2.22 6.27
CA GLN A 134 -24.10 -2.56 7.66
C GLN A 134 -22.62 -2.93 7.79
N THR A 135 -21.97 -2.47 8.85
CA THR A 135 -20.67 -2.99 9.29
C THR A 135 -20.83 -4.44 9.78
N GLU A 136 -19.74 -5.19 9.96
CA GLU A 136 -19.84 -6.56 10.49
C GLU A 136 -20.39 -6.61 11.91
N ASN A 137 -20.18 -5.53 12.65
CA ASN A 137 -20.64 -5.38 14.02
C ASN A 137 -22.02 -4.68 14.10
N GLY A 138 -22.70 -4.55 12.96
CA GLY A 138 -24.11 -4.16 12.87
C GLY A 138 -24.37 -2.65 12.89
N ASP A 139 -23.34 -1.80 12.81
CA ASP A 139 -23.53 -0.34 12.68
C ASP A 139 -23.81 0.07 11.23
N LEU A 140 -24.32 1.28 11.04
CA LEU A 140 -24.64 1.86 9.74
C LEU A 140 -23.47 2.68 9.18
N ALA A 141 -23.06 2.36 7.95
CA ALA A 141 -22.03 3.08 7.22
C ALA A 141 -22.44 3.27 5.75
N TYR A 142 -21.74 4.14 5.03
CA TYR A 142 -21.94 4.33 3.60
C TYR A 142 -21.17 3.28 2.79
N ARG A 143 -21.76 2.82 1.68
CA ARG A 143 -21.10 1.95 0.70
C ARG A 143 -20.11 2.72 -0.18
N SER A 144 -20.39 3.98 -0.48
CA SER A 144 -19.55 4.89 -1.27
C SER A 144 -19.58 6.28 -0.65
N THR A 145 -18.50 7.04 -0.80
CA THR A 145 -18.48 8.47 -0.46
C THR A 145 -19.27 9.34 -1.45
N LYS A 146 -19.80 8.75 -2.52
CA LYS A 146 -20.38 9.39 -3.72
C LYS A 146 -19.37 10.15 -4.59
N ASP A 147 -18.09 10.09 -4.26
CA ASP A 147 -17.00 10.59 -5.09
C ASP A 147 -16.03 9.45 -5.42
N ALA A 148 -15.80 9.23 -6.73
CA ALA A 148 -14.98 8.11 -7.19
C ALA A 148 -13.49 8.27 -6.87
N LEU A 149 -12.98 9.51 -6.78
CA LEU A 149 -11.59 9.79 -6.43
C LEU A 149 -11.36 9.52 -4.94
N VAL A 150 -12.29 9.91 -4.09
CA VAL A 150 -12.23 9.63 -2.64
C VAL A 150 -12.35 8.14 -2.38
N ASP A 151 -13.27 7.43 -3.05
CA ASP A 151 -13.41 5.98 -2.93
C ASP A 151 -12.13 5.24 -3.37
N LEU A 152 -11.56 5.60 -4.53
CA LEU A 152 -10.29 5.01 -4.98
C LEU A 152 -9.17 5.32 -3.99
N PHE A 153 -9.02 6.59 -3.59
CA PHE A 153 -7.96 7.00 -2.67
C PHE A 153 -8.07 6.26 -1.34
N GLN A 154 -9.27 6.04 -0.82
CA GLN A 154 -9.47 5.38 0.47
C GLN A 154 -9.34 3.84 0.40
N GLU A 155 -9.75 3.22 -0.70
CA GLU A 155 -9.71 1.76 -0.83
C GLU A 155 -8.40 1.22 -1.43
N LEU A 156 -7.57 2.07 -2.04
CA LEU A 156 -6.33 1.67 -2.72
C LEU A 156 -5.21 1.29 -1.74
N GLU A 157 -5.35 0.12 -1.12
CA GLU A 157 -4.41 -0.53 -0.18
C GLU A 157 -3.97 -1.91 -0.68
N GLU A 158 -3.06 -2.59 0.03
CA GLU A 158 -2.60 -3.94 -0.38
C GLU A 158 -3.70 -5.01 -0.33
N VAL A 159 -4.75 -4.77 0.45
CA VAL A 159 -5.86 -5.71 0.70
C VAL A 159 -7.02 -5.58 -0.28
N VAL A 160 -7.03 -4.54 -1.12
CA VAL A 160 -8.11 -4.33 -2.10
C VAL A 160 -8.22 -5.54 -3.03
N SER A 161 -9.44 -6.01 -3.30
CA SER A 161 -9.65 -7.18 -4.15
C SER A 161 -9.33 -6.88 -5.61
N GLY A 162 -9.03 -7.93 -6.40
CA GLY A 162 -8.98 -7.88 -7.88
C GLY A 162 -10.20 -7.15 -8.46
N PRO A 163 -11.40 -7.75 -8.30
CA PRO A 163 -12.65 -7.21 -8.83
C PRO A 163 -12.96 -5.79 -8.36
N ARG A 164 -12.77 -5.48 -7.07
CA ARG A 164 -13.07 -4.16 -6.51
C ARG A 164 -12.18 -3.07 -7.11
N LEU A 165 -10.89 -3.37 -7.30
CA LEU A 165 -9.98 -2.44 -7.96
C LEU A 165 -10.39 -2.20 -9.44
N ALA A 166 -10.93 -3.23 -10.11
CA ALA A 166 -11.43 -3.12 -11.47
C ALA A 166 -12.73 -2.29 -11.59
N GLU A 167 -13.46 -2.08 -10.49
CA GLU A 167 -14.60 -1.15 -10.42
C GLU A 167 -14.13 0.29 -10.13
N LEU A 168 -13.23 0.44 -9.15
CA LEU A 168 -12.76 1.75 -8.67
C LEU A 168 -11.95 2.52 -9.71
N LEU A 169 -11.04 1.85 -10.42
CA LEU A 169 -10.15 2.52 -11.38
C LEU A 169 -10.89 3.15 -12.57
N PRO A 170 -11.81 2.44 -13.27
CA PRO A 170 -12.60 3.07 -14.33
C PRO A 170 -13.49 4.20 -13.83
N ALA A 171 -14.12 4.05 -12.66
CA ALA A 171 -14.98 5.08 -12.08
C ALA A 171 -14.19 6.37 -11.79
N ALA A 172 -13.03 6.25 -11.15
CA ALA A 172 -12.15 7.38 -10.87
C ALA A 172 -11.59 8.00 -12.16
N TRP A 173 -11.15 7.17 -13.11
CA TRP A 173 -10.62 7.64 -14.38
C TRP A 173 -11.64 8.42 -15.20
N ASN A 174 -12.90 7.98 -15.20
CA ASN A 174 -13.99 8.70 -15.86
C ASN A 174 -14.32 10.04 -15.17
N ALA A 175 -14.09 10.15 -13.86
CA ALA A 175 -14.28 11.40 -13.12
C ALA A 175 -13.14 12.39 -13.42
N ASP A 176 -11.88 11.97 -13.25
CA ASP A 176 -10.71 12.76 -13.61
C ASP A 176 -9.49 11.84 -13.89
N PRO A 177 -9.06 11.71 -15.15
CA PRO A 177 -7.90 10.90 -15.52
C PRO A 177 -6.59 11.34 -14.87
N LEU A 178 -6.37 12.66 -14.75
CA LEU A 178 -5.10 13.19 -14.25
C LEU A 178 -5.01 12.98 -12.74
N ASP A 179 -6.06 13.29 -12.01
CA ASP A 179 -6.07 13.07 -10.57
C ASP A 179 -6.07 11.58 -10.23
N THR A 180 -6.72 10.73 -11.02
CA THR A 180 -6.59 9.28 -10.90
C THR A 180 -5.14 8.83 -11.08
N LEU A 181 -4.43 9.36 -12.09
CA LEU A 181 -3.02 9.08 -12.29
C LEU A 181 -2.16 9.54 -11.11
N LYS A 182 -2.43 10.73 -10.56
CA LYS A 182 -1.75 11.24 -9.37
C LYS A 182 -2.03 10.38 -8.13
N ILE A 183 -3.26 9.87 -7.95
CA ILE A 183 -3.61 8.92 -6.89
C ILE A 183 -2.82 7.61 -7.04
N ILE A 184 -2.69 7.08 -8.26
CA ILE A 184 -1.89 5.89 -8.55
C ILE A 184 -0.41 6.12 -8.17
N PHE A 185 0.17 7.26 -8.53
CA PHE A 185 1.55 7.60 -8.17
C PHE A 185 1.70 7.91 -6.67
N ASN A 186 0.69 8.51 -6.03
CA ASN A 186 0.65 8.68 -4.58
C ASN A 186 0.67 7.31 -3.87
N ALA A 187 -0.09 6.32 -4.35
CA ALA A 187 -0.07 4.98 -3.79
C ALA A 187 1.35 4.38 -3.79
N ARG A 188 2.15 4.63 -4.83
CA ARG A 188 3.56 4.21 -4.87
C ARG A 188 4.51 5.09 -4.06
N SER A 189 4.29 6.39 -4.01
CA SER A 189 5.25 7.37 -3.51
C SER A 189 5.75 7.05 -2.09
N ILE A 190 7.06 6.81 -1.94
CA ILE A 190 7.68 6.43 -0.64
C ILE A 190 7.67 7.60 0.34
N HIS A 191 7.81 8.83 -0.18
CA HIS A 191 8.07 10.02 0.61
C HIS A 191 6.83 10.88 0.87
N LEU A 192 5.87 10.82 -0.05
CA LEU A 192 4.67 11.69 -0.04
C LEU A 192 3.36 10.90 0.09
N GLY A 193 3.34 9.63 -0.31
CA GLY A 193 2.11 8.85 -0.37
C GLY A 193 2.26 7.49 0.31
N LYS A 194 1.54 6.47 -0.15
CA LYS A 194 1.30 5.24 0.62
C LYS A 194 2.45 4.23 0.63
N SER A 195 3.44 4.37 -0.26
CA SER A 195 4.54 3.41 -0.44
C SER A 195 4.10 1.96 -0.77
N SER A 196 2.86 1.75 -1.24
CA SER A 196 2.32 0.44 -1.62
C SER A 196 2.79 0.03 -3.01
N ARG A 197 3.71 -0.94 -3.07
CA ARG A 197 4.23 -1.47 -4.34
C ARG A 197 3.20 -2.37 -5.05
N ILE A 198 2.48 -3.18 -4.28
CA ILE A 198 1.56 -4.18 -4.84
C ILE A 198 0.36 -3.49 -5.47
N SER A 199 -0.26 -2.54 -4.77
CA SER A 199 -1.38 -1.77 -5.30
C SER A 199 -0.95 -0.99 -6.54
N PHE A 200 0.25 -0.39 -6.52
CA PHE A 200 0.81 0.30 -7.68
C PHE A 200 1.01 -0.63 -8.88
N TYR A 201 1.57 -1.83 -8.73
CA TYR A 201 1.77 -2.74 -9.86
C TYR A 201 0.45 -3.21 -10.47
N ARG A 202 -0.60 -3.38 -9.67
CA ARG A 202 -1.94 -3.70 -10.17
C ARG A 202 -2.56 -2.52 -10.93
N CYS A 203 -2.40 -1.30 -10.42
CA CYS A 203 -2.80 -0.09 -11.14
C CYS A 203 -2.01 0.10 -12.44
N ALA A 204 -0.70 -0.15 -12.42
CA ALA A 204 0.14 -0.15 -13.63
C ALA A 204 -0.32 -1.22 -14.62
N GLY A 205 -0.78 -2.38 -14.14
CA GLY A 205 -1.41 -3.41 -14.97
C GLY A 205 -2.69 -2.94 -15.63
N TRP A 206 -3.58 -2.30 -14.88
CA TRP A 206 -4.78 -1.69 -15.44
C TRP A 206 -4.46 -0.58 -16.44
N LEU A 207 -3.47 0.28 -16.17
CA LEU A 207 -2.99 1.28 -17.13
C LEU A 207 -2.38 0.64 -18.38
N ALA A 208 -1.61 -0.45 -18.26
CA ALA A 208 -1.07 -1.18 -19.42
C ALA A 208 -2.20 -1.72 -20.31
N GLN A 209 -3.30 -2.16 -19.70
CA GLN A 209 -4.45 -2.70 -20.42
C GLN A 209 -5.31 -1.62 -21.07
N ASN A 210 -5.56 -0.49 -20.38
CA ASN A 210 -6.55 0.51 -20.81
C ASN A 210 -5.92 1.81 -21.34
N HIS A 211 -4.79 2.23 -20.79
CA HIS A 211 -4.11 3.50 -21.11
C HIS A 211 -2.58 3.32 -21.24
N PRO A 212 -2.09 2.43 -22.13
CA PRO A 212 -0.67 2.05 -22.19
C PRO A 212 0.26 3.23 -22.51
N ALA A 213 -0.19 4.16 -23.36
CA ALA A 213 0.57 5.37 -23.68
C ALA A 213 0.80 6.24 -22.44
N THR A 214 -0.22 6.38 -21.60
CA THR A 214 -0.11 7.08 -20.31
C THR A 214 0.86 6.35 -19.38
N LEU A 215 0.80 5.02 -19.26
CA LEU A 215 1.75 4.29 -18.43
C LEU A 215 3.20 4.55 -18.86
N VAL A 216 3.49 4.32 -20.14
CA VAL A 216 4.84 4.41 -20.71
C VAL A 216 5.42 5.82 -20.55
N ALA A 217 4.62 6.85 -20.82
CA ALA A 217 5.04 8.25 -20.71
C ALA A 217 5.45 8.68 -19.29
N ASN A 218 4.92 8.00 -18.26
CA ASN A 218 5.14 8.39 -16.86
C ASN A 218 6.13 7.48 -16.10
N LEU A 219 6.63 6.39 -16.71
CA LEU A 219 7.54 5.45 -16.05
C LEU A 219 8.82 6.12 -15.51
N GLN A 220 9.35 7.12 -16.22
CA GLN A 220 10.57 7.82 -15.81
C GLN A 220 10.45 8.47 -14.42
N TRP A 221 9.26 8.91 -14.03
CA TRP A 221 9.01 9.62 -12.77
C TRP A 221 9.10 8.71 -11.53
N LEU A 222 9.18 7.39 -11.73
CA LEU A 222 9.45 6.44 -10.64
C LEU A 222 10.88 6.51 -10.12
N SER A 223 11.85 6.91 -10.95
CA SER A 223 13.28 6.87 -10.60
C SER A 223 13.96 8.23 -10.57
N ARG A 224 13.36 9.28 -11.16
CA ARG A 224 13.92 10.64 -11.16
C ARG A 224 13.81 11.33 -9.80
N PRO A 225 14.81 12.15 -9.42
CA PRO A 225 14.86 12.79 -8.12
C PRO A 225 13.99 14.07 -8.07
N ILE A 226 12.68 13.92 -8.15
CA ILE A 226 11.71 15.03 -8.30
C ILE A 226 11.11 15.53 -6.96
N ILE A 227 11.42 14.87 -5.85
CA ILE A 227 10.89 15.20 -4.52
C ILE A 227 11.99 15.84 -3.69
N GLU A 228 11.73 17.02 -3.14
CA GLU A 228 12.61 17.69 -2.21
C GLU A 228 12.75 16.94 -0.89
N LYS A 229 14.00 16.70 -0.47
CA LYS A 229 14.28 16.41 0.93
C LYS A 229 14.31 17.76 1.65
N LYS A 230 13.27 18.08 2.45
CA LYS A 230 13.25 19.29 3.30
C LYS A 230 14.65 19.50 3.92
N ALA A 231 15.23 20.66 3.61
CA ALA A 231 16.61 21.02 3.91
C ALA A 231 16.79 21.36 5.40
N LYS A 232 18.04 21.22 5.87
CA LYS A 232 18.51 21.97 7.03
C LYS A 232 18.17 23.45 6.83
N LYS A 233 17.81 24.15 7.91
CA LYS A 233 17.58 25.60 7.91
C LYS A 233 18.70 26.36 7.19
N GLU A 234 18.26 27.23 6.28
CA GLU A 234 18.85 28.48 5.76
C GLU A 234 20.35 28.48 5.37
N ASN A 235 20.59 28.46 4.06
CA ASN A 235 20.95 29.68 3.35
C ASN A 235 19.99 29.79 2.15
N GLU A 236 19.36 30.95 1.95
CA GLU A 236 18.30 31.22 0.97
C GLU A 236 18.72 31.14 -0.51
N ASP A 237 19.89 30.60 -0.85
CA ASP A 237 20.40 30.56 -2.22
C ASP A 237 20.38 29.17 -2.90
N ASP A 238 19.91 28.11 -2.23
CA ASP A 238 20.16 26.73 -2.71
C ASP A 238 19.00 26.04 -3.45
N ALA A 239 17.86 26.71 -3.66
CA ALA A 239 16.78 26.26 -4.55
C ALA A 239 16.95 26.88 -5.95
N VAL A 240 18.04 26.54 -6.63
CA VAL A 240 18.23 26.91 -8.03
C VAL A 240 17.48 25.90 -8.90
N ILE A 241 16.31 26.30 -9.39
CA ILE A 241 15.71 25.73 -10.59
C ILE A 241 16.79 25.82 -11.68
N VAL A 242 17.16 24.69 -12.28
CA VAL A 242 18.10 24.71 -13.39
C VAL A 242 17.42 25.50 -14.51
N ASP A 243 17.94 26.67 -14.87
CA ASP A 243 17.49 27.43 -16.03
C ASP A 243 17.75 26.57 -17.28
N VAL A 244 16.74 25.81 -17.69
CA VAL A 244 16.75 25.04 -18.93
C VAL A 244 16.03 25.84 -20.00
N LYS A 245 16.68 25.98 -21.17
CA LYS A 245 16.22 26.80 -22.30
C LYS A 245 15.07 26.17 -23.11
N ASP A 246 14.68 24.94 -22.80
CA ASP A 246 13.65 24.18 -23.51
C ASP A 246 12.53 23.77 -22.54
N GLU A 247 11.29 24.20 -22.82
CA GLU A 247 10.11 23.89 -21.98
C GLU A 247 9.79 22.38 -21.90
N ASP A 248 10.29 21.59 -22.85
CA ASP A 248 10.04 20.15 -22.97
C ASP A 248 11.09 19.25 -22.29
N ASP A 249 12.16 19.81 -21.68
CA ASP A 249 13.17 18.99 -21.01
C ASP A 249 12.65 18.41 -19.68
N PRO A 250 12.59 17.06 -19.51
CA PRO A 250 12.19 16.43 -18.25
C PRO A 250 13.06 16.81 -17.04
N THR A 251 14.28 17.34 -17.25
CA THR A 251 15.18 17.78 -16.17
C THR A 251 14.68 19.00 -15.41
N LYS A 252 13.71 19.76 -15.95
CA LYS A 252 13.13 20.93 -15.26
C LYS A 252 12.46 20.59 -13.93
N TYR A 253 12.03 19.34 -13.76
CA TYR A 253 11.44 18.83 -12.53
C TYR A 253 12.45 18.19 -11.57
N ASP A 254 13.71 18.03 -12.00
CA ASP A 254 14.72 17.39 -11.15
C ASP A 254 15.13 18.32 -10.01
N VAL A 255 15.11 17.77 -8.80
CA VAL A 255 15.56 18.45 -7.60
C VAL A 255 16.99 18.02 -7.27
N LYS A 256 17.86 19.00 -7.06
CA LYS A 256 19.23 18.77 -6.60
C LYS A 256 19.21 18.08 -5.23
N HIS A 257 19.82 16.90 -5.13
CA HIS A 257 19.78 16.03 -3.94
C HIS A 257 18.37 15.52 -3.57
N GLY A 258 17.41 15.58 -4.51
CA GLY A 258 16.06 15.07 -4.36
C GLY A 258 15.96 13.54 -4.28
N VAL A 259 14.74 13.07 -4.09
CA VAL A 259 14.36 11.65 -4.07
C VAL A 259 13.23 11.36 -5.05
N ALA A 260 13.03 10.09 -5.37
CA ALA A 260 12.04 9.65 -6.36
C ALA A 260 10.77 9.11 -5.68
N HIS A 261 9.66 9.04 -6.42
CA HIS A 261 8.45 8.36 -5.93
C HIS A 261 8.71 6.88 -5.64
N GLY A 262 9.51 6.22 -6.47
CA GLY A 262 9.81 4.81 -6.37
C GLY A 262 11.30 4.50 -6.45
N TYR A 263 11.61 3.32 -7.00
CA TYR A 263 12.95 2.82 -7.24
C TYR A 263 13.08 2.36 -8.68
N TRP A 264 14.31 2.34 -9.19
CA TRP A 264 14.67 1.68 -10.46
C TRP A 264 14.17 0.22 -10.56
N LYS A 265 14.06 -0.49 -9.43
CA LYS A 265 13.53 -1.86 -9.39
C LYS A 265 12.04 -1.96 -9.74
N ASP A 266 11.25 -0.91 -9.56
CA ASP A 266 9.83 -0.91 -9.94
C ASP A 266 9.67 -1.11 -11.45
N LEU A 267 10.50 -0.46 -12.25
CA LEU A 267 10.53 -0.62 -13.71
C LEU A 267 10.76 -2.09 -14.08
N LEU A 268 11.78 -2.71 -13.51
CA LEU A 268 12.10 -4.11 -13.78
C LEU A 268 11.02 -5.07 -13.29
N ASN A 269 10.35 -4.75 -12.18
CA ASN A 269 9.24 -5.56 -11.66
C ASN A 269 8.02 -5.48 -12.58
N ILE A 270 7.65 -4.29 -13.08
CA ILE A 270 6.58 -4.11 -14.06
C ILE A 270 6.87 -4.96 -15.31
N LEU A 271 8.09 -4.87 -15.84
CA LEU A 271 8.47 -5.65 -17.02
C LEU A 271 8.46 -7.16 -16.75
N ALA A 272 8.93 -7.60 -15.58
CA ALA A 272 8.87 -9.01 -15.20
C ALA A 272 7.42 -9.50 -15.10
N LEU A 273 6.51 -8.70 -14.53
CA LEU A 273 5.08 -9.05 -14.50
C LEU A 273 4.50 -9.16 -15.91
N ALA A 274 4.85 -8.22 -16.80
CA ALA A 274 4.40 -8.21 -18.19
C ALA A 274 4.89 -9.47 -18.94
N ALA A 275 6.17 -9.83 -18.79
CA ALA A 275 6.76 -11.02 -19.42
C ALA A 275 6.10 -12.35 -19.01
N ASN A 276 5.40 -12.37 -17.87
CA ASN A 276 4.69 -13.55 -17.38
C ASN A 276 3.16 -13.45 -17.54
N ASN A 277 2.64 -12.45 -18.27
CA ASN A 277 1.20 -12.17 -18.40
C ASN A 277 0.50 -11.99 -17.04
N LYS A 278 1.16 -11.27 -16.13
CA LYS A 278 0.67 -10.96 -14.77
C LYS A 278 0.69 -9.46 -14.46
N LEU A 279 0.89 -8.62 -15.48
CA LEU A 279 0.76 -7.17 -15.37
C LEU A 279 -0.70 -6.79 -15.68
N ASP A 280 -1.58 -6.99 -14.71
CA ASP A 280 -3.00 -6.67 -14.82
C ASP A 280 -3.58 -6.26 -13.44
N GLY A 281 -4.82 -5.75 -13.42
CA GLY A 281 -5.48 -5.28 -12.20
C GLY A 281 -5.96 -6.39 -11.24
N LEU A 282 -6.07 -7.64 -11.72
CA LEU A 282 -6.70 -8.78 -11.03
C LEU A 282 -5.68 -9.76 -10.43
N SER A 283 -4.58 -10.02 -11.14
CA SER A 283 -3.51 -10.93 -10.77
C SER A 283 -2.78 -10.41 -9.54
N ASP A 284 -2.37 -11.34 -8.66
CA ASP A 284 -1.48 -11.02 -7.56
C ASP A 284 -0.01 -10.93 -8.05
N PRO A 285 0.63 -9.75 -8.01
CA PRO A 285 2.02 -9.57 -8.41
C PRO A 285 3.00 -10.48 -7.64
N LYS A 286 2.62 -10.92 -6.43
CA LYS A 286 3.43 -11.81 -5.59
C LYS A 286 3.68 -13.16 -6.25
N THR A 287 2.80 -13.62 -7.13
CA THR A 287 2.97 -14.90 -7.86
C THR A 287 4.25 -14.97 -8.69
N VAL A 288 4.75 -13.81 -9.14
CA VAL A 288 6.02 -13.69 -9.89
C VAL A 288 7.12 -13.09 -9.01
N LEU A 289 6.81 -12.02 -8.28
CA LEU A 289 7.81 -11.21 -7.59
C LEU A 289 8.27 -11.79 -6.24
N ASN A 290 7.49 -12.69 -5.62
CA ASN A 290 7.93 -13.37 -4.39
C ASN A 290 8.80 -14.59 -4.72
N SER A 291 10.08 -14.33 -4.93
CA SER A 291 11.11 -15.33 -4.64
C SER A 291 11.40 -15.31 -3.13
N GLN A 292 10.44 -15.72 -2.28
CA GLN A 292 10.86 -16.37 -1.04
C GLN A 292 11.54 -17.66 -1.49
N ASN A 293 12.85 -17.58 -1.76
CA ASN A 293 13.63 -18.76 -2.08
C ASN A 293 13.64 -19.61 -0.80
N PRO A 294 12.93 -20.75 -0.73
CA PRO A 294 12.89 -21.55 0.49
C PRO A 294 14.29 -22.10 0.83
N GLY A 295 15.23 -22.04 -0.12
CA GLY A 295 16.63 -22.40 0.06
C GLY A 295 17.50 -21.34 0.74
N ILE A 296 17.03 -20.10 0.90
CA ILE A 296 17.77 -19.01 1.58
C ILE A 296 16.80 -18.26 2.50
N ILE A 297 16.37 -18.93 3.56
CA ILE A 297 15.83 -18.29 4.75
C ILE A 297 16.89 -18.47 5.84
N ARG A 298 17.38 -17.39 6.44
CA ARG A 298 18.30 -17.41 7.60
C ARG A 298 19.64 -18.12 7.36
N GLY A 299 20.32 -17.84 6.25
CA GLY A 299 21.74 -18.21 6.06
C GLY A 299 22.06 -19.71 6.10
N LYS A 300 21.05 -20.60 6.10
CA LYS A 300 21.22 -22.04 6.12
C LYS A 300 20.54 -22.65 4.90
N SER A 301 21.33 -23.30 4.06
CA SER A 301 20.81 -24.30 3.13
C SER A 301 20.07 -25.34 3.96
N ILE A 302 18.75 -25.44 3.82
CA ILE A 302 17.99 -26.56 4.39
C ILE A 302 18.48 -27.81 3.65
N LYS A 303 19.45 -28.53 4.23
CA LYS A 303 19.56 -29.96 3.94
C LYS A 303 18.22 -30.52 4.38
N LYS A 304 17.37 -30.94 3.43
CA LYS A 304 16.19 -31.76 3.72
C LYS A 304 16.65 -32.81 4.73
N THR A 305 16.15 -32.74 5.95
CA THR A 305 16.38 -33.78 6.94
C THR A 305 15.75 -35.03 6.34
N ARG A 306 16.58 -35.87 5.68
CA ARG A 306 16.20 -37.22 5.28
C ARG A 306 15.63 -37.85 6.53
N GLY A 307 14.34 -38.20 6.49
CA GLY A 307 13.66 -38.87 7.59
C GLY A 307 14.54 -40.01 8.07
N ARG A 308 15.02 -39.90 9.31
CA ARG A 308 15.75 -40.97 9.97
C ARG A 308 14.82 -42.18 9.98
N GLY A 309 15.22 -43.22 9.27
CA GLY A 309 14.53 -44.51 9.27
C GLY A 309 14.27 -44.94 10.71
N VAL A 310 13.01 -45.29 10.98
CA VAL A 310 12.59 -45.84 12.26
C VAL A 310 13.29 -47.18 12.43
N GLY A 311 14.39 -47.16 13.19
CA GLY A 311 15.03 -48.36 13.70
C GLY A 311 14.06 -49.11 14.60
N ARG A 312 13.80 -50.37 14.25
CA ARG A 312 13.07 -51.35 15.06
C ARG A 312 13.72 -51.46 16.44
N GLY A 313 13.05 -50.94 17.47
CA GLY A 313 13.39 -51.14 18.88
C GLY A 313 12.25 -51.86 19.60
N ARG A 314 12.54 -53.06 20.11
CA ARG A 314 11.66 -53.92 20.90
C ARG A 314 11.23 -53.25 22.21
N GLY A 315 10.01 -53.55 22.66
CA GLY A 315 9.30 -52.84 23.73
C GLY A 315 9.61 -53.23 25.18
N ARG A 316 8.97 -52.50 26.11
CA ARG A 316 8.25 -52.95 27.33
C ARG A 316 7.90 -51.77 28.26
N GLY A 317 6.69 -51.78 28.82
CA GLY A 317 6.27 -51.05 30.05
C GLY A 317 5.40 -49.80 29.81
N ARG A 318 4.06 -49.88 29.80
CA ARG A 318 3.08 -49.82 30.92
C ARG A 318 2.93 -48.46 31.63
N GLY A 319 1.72 -47.86 31.53
CA GLY A 319 1.18 -46.86 32.48
C GLY A 319 0.56 -45.62 31.79
N ARG A 320 -0.74 -45.66 31.43
CA ARG A 320 -1.91 -45.08 32.13
C ARG A 320 -2.28 -43.64 31.70
N GLY A 321 -3.43 -43.52 31.02
CA GLY A 321 -4.48 -42.52 31.27
C GLY A 321 -4.37 -41.16 30.55
N GLY A 322 -5.25 -40.92 29.57
CA GLY A 322 -5.52 -39.58 29.04
C GLY A 322 -6.22 -39.62 27.68
N ALA A 323 -7.53 -39.41 27.67
CA ALA A 323 -8.39 -39.44 26.48
C ALA A 323 -7.89 -38.46 25.40
N ARG A 324 -7.60 -38.98 24.20
CA ARG A 324 -7.35 -38.18 22.99
C ARG A 324 -8.57 -38.23 22.09
N THR A 325 -9.13 -37.05 21.85
CA THR A 325 -10.05 -36.71 20.77
C THR A 325 -9.55 -37.27 19.43
N ARG A 326 -10.41 -38.01 18.74
CA ARG A 326 -10.21 -38.48 17.36
C ARG A 326 -10.11 -37.26 16.43
N ARG A 327 -8.89 -36.87 16.05
CA ARG A 327 -8.66 -36.19 14.76
C ARG A 327 -8.53 -37.28 13.70
N GLY A 328 -9.37 -37.23 12.68
CA GLY A 328 -9.39 -38.18 11.56
C GLY A 328 -8.02 -38.32 10.94
N ARG A 329 -7.48 -39.55 10.99
CA ARG A 329 -6.34 -39.95 10.18
C ARG A 329 -6.89 -40.24 8.79
N ILE A 330 -6.69 -39.32 7.85
CA ILE A 330 -6.91 -39.60 6.43
C ILE A 330 -6.01 -40.79 6.08
N MET A 331 -6.62 -41.92 5.73
CA MET A 331 -5.90 -43.05 5.14
C MET A 331 -5.67 -42.69 3.68
N GLU A 332 -4.44 -42.31 3.37
CA GLU A 332 -3.95 -42.12 2.00
C GLU A 332 -4.12 -43.44 1.25
N SER A 333 -4.87 -43.42 0.13
CA SER A 333 -5.16 -44.62 -0.66
C SER A 333 -3.90 -45.10 -1.37
N ASP A 334 -3.83 -46.40 -1.69
CA ASP A 334 -2.68 -46.94 -2.43
C ASP A 334 -2.59 -46.38 -3.87
N GLU A 335 -3.67 -45.77 -4.38
CA GLU A 335 -3.68 -44.98 -5.62
C GLU A 335 -2.95 -43.63 -5.47
N GLU A 336 -3.08 -42.92 -4.34
CA GLU A 336 -2.33 -41.67 -4.09
C GLU A 336 -0.83 -41.92 -3.90
N LYS A 337 -0.43 -43.08 -3.36
CA LYS A 337 0.97 -43.50 -3.32
C LYS A 337 1.50 -43.85 -4.71
N GLY A 338 0.70 -44.55 -5.53
CA GLY A 338 1.05 -44.85 -6.92
C GLY A 338 1.24 -43.58 -7.76
N HIS A 339 0.40 -42.57 -7.58
CA HIS A 339 0.55 -41.26 -8.24
C HIS A 339 1.79 -40.48 -7.77
N LYS A 340 2.10 -40.50 -6.47
CA LYS A 340 3.32 -39.86 -5.95
C LYS A 340 4.61 -40.57 -6.39
N GLU A 341 4.59 -41.91 -6.49
CA GLU A 341 5.72 -42.70 -7.02
C GLU A 341 5.90 -42.51 -8.53
N GLN A 342 4.82 -42.34 -9.30
CA GLN A 342 4.87 -41.99 -10.73
C GLN A 342 5.30 -40.53 -10.98
N GLU A 343 4.87 -39.58 -10.15
CA GLU A 343 5.34 -38.18 -10.20
C GLU A 343 6.81 -38.05 -9.79
N GLU A 344 7.32 -38.91 -8.91
CA GLU A 344 8.72 -38.91 -8.51
C GLU A 344 9.63 -39.57 -9.57
N GLN A 345 9.10 -40.52 -10.36
CA GLN A 345 9.79 -41.16 -11.49
C GLN A 345 9.81 -40.32 -12.79
N THR A 346 8.90 -39.36 -12.96
CA THR A 346 8.81 -38.47 -14.14
C THR A 346 9.52 -37.12 -13.97
N ARG A 347 10.14 -36.86 -12.81
CA ARG A 347 10.89 -35.63 -12.56
C ARG A 347 12.20 -35.62 -13.36
N LEU A 348 12.26 -34.76 -14.36
CA LEU A 348 13.49 -34.42 -15.06
C LEU A 348 14.62 -34.10 -14.05
N PRO A 349 15.88 -34.47 -14.36
CA PRO A 349 17.04 -34.06 -13.58
C PRO A 349 16.98 -32.56 -13.24
N PRO A 350 17.30 -32.12 -12.00
CA PRO A 350 17.17 -30.71 -11.60
C PRO A 350 17.90 -29.69 -12.48
N LYS A 351 18.89 -30.13 -13.26
CA LYS A 351 19.60 -29.31 -14.26
C LYS A 351 18.77 -29.13 -15.53
N GLU A 352 18.16 -30.20 -16.03
CA GLU A 352 17.32 -30.18 -17.23
C GLU A 352 16.03 -29.40 -16.98
N PHE A 353 15.40 -29.59 -15.82
CA PHE A 353 14.23 -28.78 -15.44
C PHE A 353 14.53 -27.28 -15.41
N ARG A 354 15.68 -26.88 -14.87
CA ARG A 354 16.14 -25.48 -14.87
C ARG A 354 16.40 -24.96 -16.29
N ARG A 355 17.00 -25.80 -17.14
CA ARG A 355 17.24 -25.48 -18.55
C ARG A 355 15.92 -25.28 -19.30
N GLN A 356 14.98 -26.22 -19.17
CA GLN A 356 13.66 -26.13 -19.80
C GLN A 356 12.87 -24.92 -19.30
N THR A 357 12.86 -24.66 -17.98
CA THR A 357 12.21 -23.45 -17.43
C THR A 357 12.80 -22.17 -18.02
N ARG A 358 14.12 -22.12 -18.19
CA ARG A 358 14.81 -20.98 -18.80
C ARG A 358 14.46 -20.84 -20.28
N ASP A 359 14.50 -21.93 -21.03
CA ASP A 359 14.23 -21.92 -22.47
C ASP A 359 12.75 -21.53 -22.73
N ASN A 360 11.80 -22.04 -21.94
CA ASN A 360 10.39 -21.62 -21.98
C ASN A 360 10.21 -20.12 -21.67
N ARG A 361 10.93 -19.57 -20.68
CA ARG A 361 10.88 -18.14 -20.36
C ARG A 361 11.46 -17.28 -21.47
N PHE A 362 12.54 -17.75 -22.09
CA PHE A 362 13.15 -17.09 -23.23
C PHE A 362 12.18 -17.03 -24.41
N GLU A 363 11.58 -18.16 -24.77
CA GLU A 363 10.56 -18.22 -25.82
C GLU A 363 9.36 -17.32 -25.51
N ALA A 364 8.87 -17.33 -24.26
CA ALA A 364 7.76 -16.47 -23.83
C ALA A 364 8.10 -14.97 -23.96
N ALA A 365 9.29 -14.55 -23.50
CA ALA A 365 9.72 -13.17 -23.58
C ALA A 365 9.96 -12.70 -25.04
N VAL A 366 10.53 -13.56 -25.88
CA VAL A 366 10.73 -13.29 -27.31
C VAL A 366 9.37 -13.20 -28.03
N LYS A 367 8.45 -14.12 -27.73
CA LYS A 367 7.09 -14.08 -28.25
C LYS A 367 6.40 -12.79 -27.86
N ALA A 368 6.38 -12.44 -26.56
CA ALA A 368 5.78 -11.21 -26.07
C ALA A 368 6.39 -9.97 -26.74
N PHE A 369 7.72 -9.91 -26.89
CA PHE A 369 8.38 -8.81 -27.58
C PHE A 369 7.95 -8.67 -29.04
N ASN A 370 7.74 -9.77 -29.75
CA ASN A 370 7.36 -9.72 -31.16
C ASN A 370 5.85 -9.48 -31.35
N THR A 371 4.99 -10.01 -30.47
CA THR A 371 3.53 -10.01 -30.67
C THR A 371 2.76 -8.98 -29.87
N ASP A 372 3.28 -8.49 -28.75
CA ASP A 372 2.58 -7.54 -27.86
C ASP A 372 3.25 -6.15 -27.93
N PRO A 373 2.61 -5.17 -28.60
CA PRO A 373 3.10 -3.79 -28.67
C PRO A 373 3.29 -3.13 -27.30
N VAL A 374 2.47 -3.48 -26.30
CA VAL A 374 2.57 -2.91 -24.94
C VAL A 374 3.80 -3.46 -24.25
N TYR A 375 4.01 -4.78 -24.28
CA TYR A 375 5.23 -5.39 -23.74
C TYR A 375 6.48 -4.85 -24.43
N ARG A 376 6.46 -4.74 -25.76
CA ARG A 376 7.57 -4.17 -26.55
C ARG A 376 7.85 -2.72 -26.15
N ALA A 377 6.83 -1.86 -26.08
CA ALA A 377 6.98 -0.47 -25.63
C ALA A 377 7.56 -0.36 -24.22
N LEU A 378 7.07 -1.17 -23.27
CA LEU A 378 7.61 -1.24 -21.90
C LEU A 378 9.08 -1.68 -21.89
N HIS A 379 9.42 -2.76 -22.60
CA HIS A 379 10.77 -3.29 -22.67
C HIS A 379 11.76 -2.25 -23.21
N LEU A 380 11.42 -1.61 -24.33
CA LEU A 380 12.26 -0.61 -24.98
C LEU A 380 12.44 0.63 -24.10
N THR A 381 11.36 1.14 -23.51
CA THR A 381 11.40 2.33 -22.64
C THR A 381 12.25 2.07 -21.41
N ILE A 382 12.06 0.93 -20.74
CA ILE A 382 12.81 0.60 -19.53
C ILE A 382 14.28 0.37 -19.85
N ALA A 383 14.60 -0.34 -20.95
CA ALA A 383 15.97 -0.56 -21.36
C ALA A 383 16.70 0.77 -21.65
N ARG A 384 16.03 1.70 -22.33
CA ARG A 384 16.55 3.04 -22.62
C ARG A 384 16.78 3.86 -21.34
N LEU A 385 15.81 3.90 -20.42
CA LEU A 385 15.96 4.60 -19.14
C LEU A 385 17.18 4.10 -18.35
N PHE A 386 17.38 2.78 -18.28
CA PHE A 386 18.56 2.20 -17.63
C PHE A 386 19.85 2.57 -18.36
N ALA A 387 19.89 2.44 -19.69
CA ALA A 387 21.08 2.73 -20.48
C ALA A 387 21.51 4.19 -20.33
N GLU A 388 20.59 5.15 -20.51
CA GLU A 388 20.88 6.59 -20.41
C GLU A 388 21.41 6.98 -19.02
N GLN A 389 20.79 6.47 -17.94
CA GLN A 389 21.27 6.78 -16.59
C GLN A 389 22.60 6.09 -16.27
N LEU A 390 22.80 4.84 -16.68
CA LEU A 390 24.06 4.13 -16.48
C LEU A 390 25.20 4.81 -17.24
N GLU A 391 24.95 5.28 -18.47
CA GLU A 391 25.96 6.01 -19.24
C GLU A 391 26.39 7.29 -18.51
N LYS A 392 25.43 8.08 -18.00
CA LYS A 392 25.71 9.28 -17.18
C LYS A 392 26.52 8.93 -15.94
N ASP A 393 26.10 7.91 -15.19
CA ASP A 393 26.77 7.47 -13.97
C ASP A 393 28.20 6.97 -14.24
N LEU A 394 28.41 6.23 -15.34
CA LEU A 394 29.72 5.69 -15.74
C LEU A 394 30.66 6.79 -16.21
N ARG A 395 30.16 7.79 -16.94
CA ARG A 395 30.93 8.96 -17.34
C ARG A 395 31.46 9.72 -16.12
N VAL A 396 30.61 9.89 -15.10
CA VAL A 396 31.00 10.50 -13.82
C VAL A 396 31.99 9.63 -13.05
N LEU A 397 31.77 8.30 -13.01
CA LEU A 397 32.65 7.36 -12.31
C LEU A 397 34.07 7.34 -12.89
N ARG A 398 34.18 7.36 -14.22
CA ARG A 398 35.44 7.38 -14.98
C ARG A 398 36.12 8.76 -14.98
N GLY A 399 35.37 9.81 -14.67
CA GLY A 399 35.89 11.17 -14.53
C GLY A 399 36.86 11.32 -13.34
N VAL A 400 37.53 12.48 -13.32
CA VAL A 400 38.50 12.83 -12.27
C VAL A 400 37.84 13.52 -11.07
N ASP A 401 36.70 14.18 -11.28
CA ASP A 401 36.03 14.97 -10.23
C ASP A 401 35.41 14.08 -9.13
N GLN A 402 36.00 14.15 -7.94
CA GLN A 402 35.54 13.42 -6.77
C GLN A 402 34.22 13.95 -6.19
N LYS A 403 33.87 15.22 -6.45
CA LYS A 403 32.60 15.81 -6.01
C LYS A 403 31.45 15.27 -6.87
N ALA A 404 31.60 15.27 -8.19
CA ALA A 404 30.64 14.64 -9.11
C ALA A 404 30.43 13.15 -8.80
N LYS A 405 31.47 12.40 -8.41
CA LYS A 405 31.28 10.99 -8.01
C LYS A 405 30.30 10.79 -6.84
N ARG A 406 30.08 11.79 -5.99
CA ARG A 406 29.08 11.71 -4.91
C ARG A 406 27.64 11.86 -5.41
N THR A 407 27.43 12.31 -6.64
CA THR A 407 26.11 12.49 -7.26
C THR A 407 25.72 11.31 -8.16
N ILE A 408 26.54 10.25 -8.22
CA ILE A 408 26.21 9.02 -8.96
C ILE A 408 24.89 8.45 -8.43
N SER A 409 23.98 8.13 -9.35
CA SER A 409 22.65 7.68 -9.00
C SER A 409 22.65 6.26 -8.41
N LEU A 410 21.51 5.84 -7.85
CA LEU A 410 21.31 4.46 -7.41
C LEU A 410 20.97 3.50 -8.57
N CYS A 411 21.03 3.94 -9.84
CA CYS A 411 20.73 3.09 -11.00
C CYS A 411 21.64 1.85 -11.04
N GLY A 412 22.95 2.02 -10.85
CA GLY A 412 23.90 0.90 -10.82
C GLY A 412 23.63 -0.15 -9.72
N LYS A 413 23.04 0.25 -8.60
CA LYS A 413 22.60 -0.68 -7.54
C LYS A 413 21.48 -1.60 -8.05
N TRP A 414 20.51 -1.03 -8.75
CA TRP A 414 19.29 -1.72 -9.18
C TRP A 414 19.36 -2.31 -10.59
N ALA A 415 20.37 -1.95 -11.38
CA ALA A 415 20.61 -2.47 -12.71
C ALA A 415 20.55 -4.02 -12.70
N PRO A 416 19.87 -4.66 -13.67
CA PRO A 416 19.67 -6.10 -13.66
C PRO A 416 20.98 -6.86 -13.78
N SER A 417 21.17 -7.91 -12.98
CA SER A 417 22.34 -8.79 -13.04
C SER A 417 22.11 -9.95 -14.01
N HIS A 418 23.17 -10.41 -14.67
CA HIS A 418 23.14 -11.54 -15.60
C HIS A 418 22.57 -12.80 -14.96
N ASP A 419 21.67 -13.49 -15.65
CA ASP A 419 21.07 -14.75 -15.17
C ASP A 419 20.53 -14.65 -13.73
N HIS A 420 20.05 -13.46 -13.33
CA HIS A 420 19.32 -13.26 -12.08
C HIS A 420 17.84 -13.00 -12.38
N PHE A 421 17.03 -12.83 -11.33
CA PHE A 421 15.57 -12.76 -11.40
C PHE A 421 15.03 -11.98 -12.61
N HIS A 422 15.35 -10.69 -12.74
CA HIS A 422 14.81 -9.86 -13.82
C HIS A 422 15.28 -10.33 -15.20
N ASP A 423 16.58 -10.58 -15.39
CA ASP A 423 17.13 -11.05 -16.67
C ASP A 423 16.56 -12.43 -17.07
N ARG A 424 16.33 -13.33 -16.10
CA ARG A 424 15.70 -14.64 -16.34
C ARG A 424 14.26 -14.57 -16.82
N HIS A 425 13.56 -13.47 -16.56
CA HIS A 425 12.19 -13.28 -17.00
C HIS A 425 12.11 -12.43 -18.26
N THR A 426 12.99 -11.44 -18.43
CA THR A 426 12.82 -10.40 -19.45
C THR A 426 13.96 -10.33 -20.47
N PHE A 427 15.13 -10.91 -20.17
CA PHE A 427 16.36 -10.82 -20.98
C PHE A 427 16.82 -9.38 -21.28
N ILE A 428 16.32 -8.40 -20.51
CA ILE A 428 16.57 -6.98 -20.72
C ILE A 428 18.05 -6.59 -20.68
N VAL A 429 18.90 -7.38 -20.01
CA VAL A 429 20.34 -7.11 -19.98
C VAL A 429 20.94 -7.13 -21.39
N SER A 430 20.47 -8.00 -22.29
CA SER A 430 20.96 -8.02 -23.67
C SER A 430 20.67 -6.69 -24.38
N THR A 431 19.45 -6.16 -24.21
CA THR A 431 19.05 -4.87 -24.80
C THR A 431 19.81 -3.71 -24.20
N ILE A 432 19.95 -3.64 -22.86
CA ILE A 432 20.72 -2.56 -22.19
C ILE A 432 22.18 -2.60 -22.62
N ALA A 433 22.79 -3.80 -22.66
CA ALA A 433 24.18 -3.96 -23.06
C ALA A 433 24.42 -3.57 -24.52
N GLU A 434 23.48 -3.89 -25.42
CA GLU A 434 23.57 -3.51 -26.83
C GLU A 434 23.46 -1.99 -27.05
N ILE A 435 22.68 -1.28 -26.22
CA ILE A 435 22.63 0.20 -26.24
C ILE A 435 23.95 0.79 -25.74
N LEU A 436 24.47 0.32 -24.60
CA LEU A 436 25.66 0.87 -23.96
C LEU A 436 26.97 0.54 -24.68
N TYR A 437 27.04 -0.62 -25.30
CA TYR A 437 28.24 -1.12 -25.98
C TYR A 437 27.93 -1.52 -27.42
N PRO A 438 27.71 -0.55 -28.33
CA PRO A 438 27.68 -0.82 -29.76
C PRO A 438 28.92 -1.59 -30.17
N ARG A 439 28.84 -2.47 -31.16
CA ARG A 439 29.96 -3.35 -31.57
C ARG A 439 31.29 -2.61 -31.71
N ASP A 440 31.28 -1.44 -32.36
CA ASP A 440 32.48 -0.64 -32.63
C ASP A 440 33.13 -0.05 -31.37
N SER A 441 32.41 -0.02 -30.25
CA SER A 441 32.92 0.46 -28.96
C SER A 441 33.74 -0.60 -28.21
N ILE A 442 33.60 -1.88 -28.56
CA ILE A 442 34.25 -2.99 -27.85
C ILE A 442 35.63 -3.25 -28.46
N GLN A 443 36.67 -2.85 -27.72
CA GLN A 443 38.06 -3.08 -28.11
C GLN A 443 38.56 -4.39 -27.50
N ASP A 444 38.16 -5.53 -28.07
CA ASP A 444 38.64 -6.86 -27.69
C ASP A 444 39.12 -7.63 -28.93
N ASN A 445 40.39 -8.04 -28.94
CA ASN A 445 41.00 -8.76 -30.05
C ASN A 445 40.34 -10.12 -30.35
N ARG A 446 39.50 -10.63 -29.45
CA ARG A 446 38.76 -11.89 -29.61
C ARG A 446 37.40 -11.71 -30.26
N LEU A 447 36.96 -10.47 -30.51
CA LEU A 447 35.74 -10.15 -31.23
C LEU A 447 36.09 -9.69 -32.65
N SER A 448 35.77 -10.51 -33.64
CA SER A 448 35.92 -10.17 -35.06
C SER A 448 34.72 -9.32 -35.53
N PRO A 449 34.92 -8.38 -36.48
CA PRO A 449 33.82 -7.70 -37.17
C PRO A 449 32.82 -8.66 -37.85
N THR A 450 33.26 -9.87 -38.21
CA THR A 450 32.45 -10.90 -38.88
C THR A 450 31.70 -11.82 -37.90
N ASP A 451 31.96 -11.72 -36.60
CA ASP A 451 31.30 -12.59 -35.62
C ASP A 451 29.81 -12.30 -35.55
N ASP A 452 29.02 -13.34 -35.32
CA ASP A 452 27.57 -13.25 -35.27
C ASP A 452 27.09 -12.38 -34.09
N ARG A 453 25.81 -11.98 -34.13
CA ARG A 453 25.23 -11.10 -33.12
C ARG A 453 25.22 -11.75 -31.73
N GLU A 454 25.07 -13.06 -31.62
CA GLU A 454 25.09 -13.74 -30.33
C GLU A 454 26.47 -13.60 -29.67
N THR A 455 27.55 -13.88 -30.42
CA THR A 455 28.93 -13.71 -29.92
C THR A 455 29.18 -12.28 -29.47
N TYR A 456 28.81 -11.28 -30.28
CA TYR A 456 28.93 -9.86 -29.88
C TYR A 456 28.16 -9.55 -28.58
N LEU A 457 26.92 -10.01 -28.45
CA LEU A 457 26.12 -9.76 -27.25
C LEU A 457 26.75 -10.39 -26.00
N ARG A 458 27.50 -11.49 -26.13
CA ARG A 458 28.26 -12.07 -25.00
C ARG A 458 29.36 -11.11 -24.52
N PHE A 459 30.06 -10.44 -25.42
CA PHE A 459 31.05 -9.42 -25.08
C PHE A 459 30.40 -8.15 -24.51
N ALA A 460 29.35 -7.63 -25.16
CA ALA A 460 28.63 -6.44 -24.68
C ALA A 460 28.09 -6.63 -23.26
N ARG A 461 27.49 -7.79 -23.00
CA ARG A 461 27.01 -8.16 -21.66
C ARG A 461 28.17 -8.23 -20.67
N GLU A 462 29.32 -8.78 -21.05
CA GLU A 462 30.49 -8.84 -20.16
C GLU A 462 31.01 -7.44 -19.78
N GLU A 463 31.06 -6.48 -20.71
CA GLU A 463 31.39 -5.09 -20.39
C GLU A 463 30.35 -4.46 -19.46
N TYR A 464 29.06 -4.65 -19.74
CA TYR A 464 27.98 -4.25 -18.83
C TYR A 464 28.15 -4.80 -17.41
N ARG A 465 28.52 -6.08 -17.27
CA ARG A 465 28.78 -6.72 -15.97
C ARG A 465 29.94 -6.07 -15.22
N LYS A 466 31.03 -5.72 -15.92
CA LYS A 466 32.20 -5.05 -15.32
C LYS A 466 31.82 -3.66 -14.81
N ASP A 467 31.13 -2.89 -15.63
CA ASP A 467 30.73 -1.53 -15.31
C ASP A 467 29.70 -1.45 -14.19
N THR A 468 28.68 -2.31 -14.21
CA THR A 468 27.74 -2.42 -13.08
C THR A 468 28.44 -2.86 -11.80
N SER A 469 29.45 -3.73 -11.87
CA SER A 469 30.28 -4.09 -10.71
C SER A 469 31.10 -2.91 -10.18
N ALA A 470 31.66 -2.08 -11.08
CA ALA A 470 32.41 -0.89 -10.71
C ALA A 470 31.51 0.17 -10.04
N LEU A 471 30.31 0.41 -10.57
CA LEU A 471 29.32 1.29 -9.95
C LEU A 471 28.90 0.78 -8.57
N ARG A 472 28.58 -0.51 -8.41
CA ARG A 472 28.21 -1.10 -7.11
C ARG A 472 29.34 -1.06 -6.09
N LYS A 473 30.60 -1.13 -6.54
CA LYS A 473 31.78 -0.92 -5.69
C LYS A 473 31.84 0.52 -5.18
N HIS A 474 31.62 1.49 -6.06
CA HIS A 474 31.61 2.91 -5.71
C HIS A 474 30.46 3.26 -4.76
N LEU A 475 29.27 2.68 -4.98
CA LEU A 475 28.09 2.85 -4.13
C LEU A 475 28.16 2.14 -2.76
N GLU A 476 29.30 1.50 -2.42
CA GLU A 476 29.52 0.79 -1.15
C GLU A 476 28.39 -0.25 -0.85
N VAL A 477 27.92 -0.97 -1.88
CA VAL A 477 26.87 -2.00 -1.73
C VAL A 477 27.36 -3.18 -0.86
N VAL A 478 26.77 -3.35 0.31
CA VAL A 478 27.24 -4.26 1.38
C VAL A 478 27.33 -5.73 0.96
N GLU A 479 26.44 -6.17 0.07
CA GLU A 479 26.39 -7.54 -0.44
C GLU A 479 27.70 -7.94 -1.12
N ARG A 480 28.45 -6.96 -1.65
CA ARG A 480 29.75 -7.19 -2.29
C ARG A 480 30.81 -7.56 -1.26
N ASP A 481 30.93 -6.80 -0.16
CA ASP A 481 31.90 -7.09 0.89
C ASP A 481 31.51 -8.35 1.68
N ILE A 482 30.20 -8.59 1.87
CA ILE A 482 29.68 -9.86 2.42
C ILE A 482 30.09 -11.05 1.55
N THR A 483 29.92 -10.96 0.23
CA THR A 483 30.26 -12.06 -0.69
C THR A 483 31.77 -12.31 -0.74
N LEU A 484 32.58 -11.26 -0.61
CA LEU A 484 34.04 -11.35 -0.54
C LEU A 484 34.56 -11.74 0.86
N GLN A 485 33.68 -11.90 1.85
CA GLN A 485 34.03 -12.13 3.26
C GLN A 485 34.97 -11.07 3.84
N LYS A 486 34.85 -9.81 3.39
CA LYS A 486 35.65 -8.68 3.86
C LYS A 486 34.81 -7.76 4.74
N PHE A 487 34.41 -8.26 5.91
CA PHE A 487 33.55 -7.53 6.84
C PHE A 487 34.21 -6.26 7.38
N ASP A 488 35.55 -6.24 7.51
CA ASP A 488 36.32 -5.06 7.92
C ASP A 488 36.12 -3.82 7.03
N ASN A 489 35.68 -4.01 5.77
CA ASN A 489 35.38 -2.90 4.87
C ASN A 489 34.02 -2.24 5.15
N ILE A 490 33.14 -2.92 5.90
CA ILE A 490 31.75 -2.52 6.10
C ILE A 490 31.70 -1.39 7.13
N LYS A 491 31.32 -0.20 6.65
CA LYS A 491 31.05 0.96 7.50
C LYS A 491 29.63 0.88 8.02
N TYR A 492 29.44 0.25 9.19
CA TYR A 492 28.10 0.02 9.78
C TYR A 492 27.23 1.28 9.90
N ASP A 493 27.84 2.45 10.17
CA ASP A 493 27.15 3.76 10.22
C ASP A 493 26.46 4.16 8.90
N ARG A 494 26.89 3.58 7.78
CA ARG A 494 26.37 3.89 6.42
C ARG A 494 25.48 2.79 5.86
N VAL A 495 25.33 1.67 6.57
CA VAL A 495 24.52 0.55 6.08
C VAL A 495 23.04 0.94 6.17
N PRO A 496 22.28 0.85 5.07
CA PRO A 496 20.85 1.16 5.08
C PRO A 496 20.08 0.23 6.03
N SER A 497 19.05 0.73 6.72
CA SER A 497 18.35 -0.04 7.76
C SER A 497 17.74 -1.36 7.27
N LEU A 498 17.27 -1.42 6.02
CA LEU A 498 16.74 -2.67 5.45
C LEU A 498 17.84 -3.72 5.31
N ALA A 499 19.01 -3.33 4.78
CA ALA A 499 20.18 -4.20 4.69
C ALA A 499 20.67 -4.58 6.09
N MET A 500 20.69 -3.63 7.03
CA MET A 500 21.01 -3.90 8.43
C MET A 500 20.10 -5.00 8.98
N SER A 501 18.78 -4.84 8.88
CA SER A 501 17.82 -5.82 9.37
C SER A 501 17.94 -7.20 8.71
N GLN A 502 18.27 -7.24 7.42
CA GLN A 502 18.40 -8.47 6.65
C GLN A 502 19.69 -9.23 7.01
N TYR A 503 20.77 -8.51 7.30
CA TYR A 503 22.11 -9.06 7.51
C TYR A 503 22.59 -9.02 8.96
N SER A 504 21.84 -8.47 9.92
CA SER A 504 22.23 -8.40 11.35
C SER A 504 22.76 -9.73 11.87
N LYS A 505 22.03 -10.82 11.62
CA LYS A 505 22.45 -12.17 12.07
C LYS A 505 23.78 -12.60 11.46
N LEU A 506 24.03 -12.24 10.21
CA LEU A 506 25.30 -12.54 9.55
C LEU A 506 26.44 -11.69 10.11
N PHE A 507 26.19 -10.41 10.38
CA PHE A 507 27.18 -9.51 11.02
C PHE A 507 27.54 -9.99 12.41
N ILE A 508 26.54 -10.39 13.19
CA ILE A 508 26.70 -11.05 14.48
C ILE A 508 27.54 -12.32 14.33
N GLU A 509 27.22 -13.22 13.40
CA GLU A 509 27.98 -14.47 13.26
C GLU A 509 29.42 -14.30 12.73
N LYS A 510 29.71 -13.21 12.01
CA LYS A 510 30.96 -13.06 11.24
C LYS A 510 31.85 -11.89 11.66
N ASP A 511 31.32 -10.86 12.32
CA ASP A 511 32.01 -9.62 12.66
C ASP A 511 31.42 -8.97 13.94
N MET A 512 31.49 -9.71 15.05
CA MET A 512 30.96 -9.26 16.34
C MET A 512 31.64 -8.00 16.86
N ASP A 513 32.95 -7.86 16.63
CA ASP A 513 33.74 -6.84 17.31
C ASP A 513 33.40 -5.44 16.76
N HIS A 514 33.39 -5.29 15.43
CA HIS A 514 33.00 -4.03 14.80
C HIS A 514 31.50 -3.76 14.92
N PHE A 515 30.66 -4.79 14.73
CA PHE A 515 29.22 -4.64 14.85
C PHE A 515 28.81 -4.28 16.29
N GLY A 516 29.38 -4.93 17.30
CA GLY A 516 29.14 -4.63 18.71
C GLY A 516 29.52 -3.20 19.07
N SER A 517 30.72 -2.75 18.67
CA SER A 517 31.16 -1.37 18.88
C SER A 517 30.24 -0.34 18.23
N TYR A 518 29.73 -0.63 17.03
CA TYR A 518 28.74 0.20 16.37
C TYR A 518 27.44 0.30 17.18
N ILE A 519 26.93 -0.83 17.68
CA ILE A 519 25.71 -0.85 18.50
C ILE A 519 25.89 -0.07 19.80
N ASP A 520 27.05 -0.19 20.45
CA ASP A 520 27.35 0.57 21.66
C ASP A 520 27.34 2.09 21.37
N LYS A 521 27.94 2.51 20.25
CA LYS A 521 27.87 3.92 19.81
C LYS A 521 26.45 4.38 19.53
N VAL A 522 25.59 3.51 18.98
CA VAL A 522 24.17 3.82 18.78
C VAL A 522 23.43 3.97 20.10
N ALA A 523 23.70 3.09 21.07
CA ALA A 523 23.09 3.15 22.40
C ALA A 523 23.52 4.41 23.18
N GLU A 524 24.77 4.86 22.99
CA GLU A 524 25.29 6.12 23.52
C GLU A 524 24.80 7.37 22.78
N GLY A 525 24.05 7.22 21.67
CA GLY A 525 23.59 8.32 20.83
C GLY A 525 24.69 8.97 19.98
N LYS A 526 25.87 8.35 19.87
CA LYS A 526 27.02 8.84 19.08
C LYS A 526 26.98 8.39 17.62
N ALA A 527 26.15 7.42 17.29
CA ALA A 527 25.89 6.94 15.93
C ALA A 527 24.39 6.81 15.70
N ASN A 528 23.95 7.09 14.47
CA ASN A 528 22.56 6.94 14.06
C ASN A 528 22.43 5.73 13.12
N ILE A 529 21.38 4.94 13.29
CA ILE A 529 21.08 3.86 12.33
C ILE A 529 20.57 4.50 11.05
N SER A 530 21.39 4.42 9.99
CA SER A 530 21.09 5.07 8.71
C SER A 530 19.80 4.51 8.09
N GLY A 531 18.99 5.45 7.60
CA GLY A 531 17.58 5.25 7.29
C GLY A 531 17.26 4.19 6.23
N ALA A 532 16.27 3.39 6.57
CA ALA A 532 15.09 3.15 5.76
C ALA A 532 13.89 3.18 6.70
N THR A 533 12.82 3.78 6.20
CA THR A 533 11.53 4.03 6.83
C THR A 533 10.88 2.71 7.26
N LEU A 534 11.29 2.17 8.41
CA LEU A 534 10.49 1.14 9.06
C LEU A 534 9.19 1.83 9.49
N LEU A 535 8.08 1.29 9.02
CA LEU A 535 6.76 1.76 9.39
C LEU A 535 6.60 1.56 10.90
N PRO A 536 5.83 2.42 11.59
CA PRO A 536 5.55 2.23 13.01
C PRO A 536 5.12 0.79 13.33
N SER A 537 4.25 0.22 12.49
CA SER A 537 3.78 -1.17 12.57
C SER A 537 4.91 -2.20 12.57
N THR A 538 5.89 -2.07 11.68
CA THR A 538 7.04 -3.00 11.61
C THR A 538 7.96 -2.93 12.82
N LEU A 539 8.04 -1.76 13.48
CA LEU A 539 8.79 -1.62 14.74
C LEU A 539 8.02 -2.26 15.90
N ILE A 540 6.71 -2.03 15.97
CA ILE A 540 5.83 -2.67 16.96
C ILE A 540 5.82 -4.20 16.80
N GLN A 541 5.76 -4.71 15.58
CA GLN A 541 5.79 -6.15 15.30
C GLN A 541 7.07 -6.82 15.81
N LYS A 542 8.22 -6.16 15.68
CA LYS A 542 9.49 -6.67 16.22
C LYS A 542 9.44 -6.76 17.74
N VAL A 543 8.98 -5.70 18.39
CA VAL A 543 8.78 -5.67 19.85
C VAL A 543 7.78 -6.73 20.32
N ARG A 544 6.71 -6.98 19.54
CA ARG A 544 5.69 -8.01 19.83
C ARG A 544 6.26 -9.43 19.73
N GLY A 545 7.10 -9.68 18.73
CA GLY A 545 7.71 -10.99 18.46
C GLY A 545 8.76 -11.44 19.48
N ASP A 546 9.23 -10.53 20.33
CA ASP A 546 10.31 -10.73 21.30
C ASP A 546 9.97 -11.60 22.53
N ASN A 547 8.77 -12.19 22.59
CA ASN A 547 8.27 -12.93 23.76
C ASN A 547 8.73 -14.40 23.88
N PHE A 548 9.58 -14.93 23.01
CA PHE A 548 10.14 -16.28 23.16
C PHE A 548 11.52 -16.25 23.84
N GLY A 549 11.53 -16.04 25.14
CA GLY A 549 12.74 -16.19 25.96
C GLY A 549 13.25 -17.63 25.96
N SER A 550 14.48 -17.85 25.47
CA SER A 550 15.18 -19.14 25.63
C SER A 550 15.47 -19.36 27.12
N ARG A 551 14.96 -20.47 27.68
CA ARG A 551 15.17 -20.86 29.10
C ARG A 551 16.47 -21.65 29.33
N GLY A 552 17.43 -21.55 28.41
CA GLY A 552 18.69 -22.30 28.46
C GLY A 552 19.87 -21.46 28.99
N ASN A 553 20.85 -22.14 29.61
CA ASN A 553 22.11 -21.56 30.09
C ASN A 553 23.31 -21.91 29.19
N SER A 554 23.09 -22.31 27.94
CA SER A 554 24.19 -22.66 27.03
C SER A 554 24.92 -21.42 26.50
N ALA A 555 26.15 -21.58 26.01
CA ALA A 555 26.90 -20.51 25.35
C ALA A 555 26.13 -19.90 24.16
N ARG A 556 25.29 -20.71 23.50
CA ARG A 556 24.41 -20.25 22.42
C ARG A 556 23.27 -19.38 22.92
N ASP A 557 22.70 -19.70 24.09
CA ASP A 557 21.63 -18.90 24.72
C ASP A 557 22.17 -17.55 25.22
N LEU A 558 23.44 -17.48 25.63
CA LEU A 558 24.12 -16.23 25.97
C LEU A 558 24.29 -15.33 24.75
N VAL A 559 24.66 -15.90 23.59
CA VAL A 559 24.74 -15.16 22.33
C VAL A 559 23.35 -14.70 21.92
N GLU A 560 22.34 -15.57 21.93
CA GLU A 560 20.95 -15.21 21.59
C GLU A 560 20.39 -14.09 22.49
N ARG A 561 20.72 -14.08 23.79
CA ARG A 561 20.38 -12.96 24.69
C ARG A 561 21.08 -11.64 24.32
N LYS A 562 22.37 -11.68 23.97
CA LYS A 562 23.08 -10.49 23.50
C LYS A 562 22.51 -9.98 22.18
N VAL A 563 22.17 -10.87 21.25
CA VAL A 563 21.49 -10.50 20.00
C VAL A 563 20.17 -9.81 20.31
N HIS A 564 19.38 -10.36 21.23
CA HIS A 564 18.10 -9.80 21.63
C HIS A 564 18.23 -8.40 22.24
N GLU A 565 19.20 -8.21 23.13
CA GLU A 565 19.48 -6.89 23.74
C GLU A 565 19.93 -5.86 22.69
N ILE A 566 20.78 -6.27 21.74
CA ILE A 566 21.22 -5.45 20.63
C ILE A 566 20.03 -5.09 19.73
N GLU A 567 19.18 -6.06 19.37
CA GLU A 567 18.00 -5.84 18.54
C GLU A 567 17.01 -4.86 19.20
N ALA A 568 16.78 -4.98 20.52
CA ALA A 568 15.94 -4.06 21.27
C ALA A 568 16.49 -2.61 21.25
N LYS A 569 17.81 -2.42 21.45
CA LYS A 569 18.48 -1.11 21.35
C LYS A 569 18.38 -0.52 19.94
N VAL A 570 18.54 -1.35 18.91
CA VAL A 570 18.40 -0.97 17.50
C VAL A 570 16.99 -0.47 17.21
N VAL A 571 15.97 -1.19 17.67
CA VAL A 571 14.56 -0.85 17.47
C VAL A 571 14.22 0.47 18.18
N ASP A 572 14.72 0.70 19.40
CA ASP A 572 14.50 1.96 20.12
C ASP A 572 15.16 3.16 19.41
N GLY A 573 16.40 2.99 18.93
CA GLY A 573 17.09 4.03 18.14
C GLY A 573 16.36 4.34 16.82
N GLN A 574 15.80 3.32 16.17
CA GLN A 574 14.96 3.49 14.96
C GLN A 574 13.67 4.26 15.26
N TRP A 575 13.01 3.98 16.39
CA TRP A 575 11.82 4.69 16.82
C TRP A 575 12.08 6.17 17.12
N LYS A 576 13.14 6.48 17.87
CA LYS A 576 13.54 7.86 18.17
C LYS A 576 13.82 8.66 16.90
N THR A 577 14.54 8.05 15.95
CA THR A 577 14.82 8.67 14.65
C THR A 577 13.54 8.94 13.86
N LEU A 578 12.57 8.03 13.93
CA LEU A 578 11.26 8.19 13.30
C LEU A 578 10.48 9.36 13.91
N VAL A 579 10.33 9.40 15.23
CA VAL A 579 9.63 10.47 15.94
C VAL A 579 10.25 11.82 15.62
N GLN A 580 11.59 11.94 15.67
CA GLN A 580 12.28 13.18 15.39
C GLN A 580 12.01 13.68 13.97
N ARG A 581 12.04 12.79 12.97
CA ARG A 581 11.76 13.16 11.57
C ARG A 581 10.36 13.76 11.39
N ILE A 582 9.36 13.24 12.10
CA ILE A 582 7.99 13.74 12.04
C ILE A 582 7.91 15.10 12.73
N LYS A 583 8.54 15.27 13.91
CA LYS A 583 8.66 16.57 14.59
C LYS A 583 9.36 17.62 13.75
N ASP A 584 10.40 17.24 13.00
CA ASP A 584 11.11 18.11 12.08
C ASP A 584 10.23 18.53 10.87
N SER A 585 9.20 17.73 10.54
CA SER A 585 8.27 18.03 9.44
C SER A 585 7.15 18.99 9.84
N GLY A 586 6.91 19.16 11.14
CA GLY A 586 5.88 20.01 11.73
C GLY A 586 5.39 19.43 13.07
N THR A 587 4.49 20.15 13.73
CA THR A 587 3.83 19.68 14.96
C THR A 587 2.34 19.53 14.76
N LEU A 588 1.69 18.74 15.61
CA LEU A 588 0.23 18.70 15.72
C LEU A 588 -0.20 19.44 16.97
N GLU A 589 -1.12 20.40 16.82
CA GLU A 589 -1.75 21.11 17.94
C GLU A 589 -3.10 20.48 18.29
N SER A 590 -3.39 20.39 19.59
CA SER A 590 -4.66 19.92 20.15
C SER A 590 -5.25 18.66 19.50
N CYS A 591 -4.42 17.62 19.32
CA CYS A 591 -4.86 16.35 18.74
C CYS A 591 -4.73 15.16 19.71
N ILE A 592 -5.61 14.18 19.57
CA ILE A 592 -5.53 12.91 20.30
C ILE A 592 -5.82 11.72 19.38
N ALA A 593 -5.22 10.57 19.69
CA ALA A 593 -5.44 9.32 18.97
C ALA A 593 -6.42 8.42 19.73
N VAL A 594 -7.36 7.82 19.00
CA VAL A 594 -8.21 6.70 19.42
C VAL A 594 -7.61 5.43 18.83
N CYS A 595 -7.15 4.54 19.69
CA CYS A 595 -6.41 3.34 19.30
C CYS A 595 -7.28 2.09 19.35
N ASP A 596 -7.62 1.54 18.18
CA ASP A 596 -8.33 0.27 18.06
C ASP A 596 -7.40 -0.95 18.17
N VAL A 597 -7.67 -1.79 19.15
CA VAL A 597 -7.01 -3.08 19.37
C VAL A 597 -8.01 -4.22 19.54
N SER A 598 -9.20 -4.06 18.97
CA SER A 598 -10.24 -5.09 18.94
C SER A 598 -9.75 -6.38 18.26
N GLY A 599 -10.51 -7.47 18.44
CA GLY A 599 -10.14 -8.77 17.90
C GLY A 599 -9.95 -8.79 16.38
N SER A 600 -10.76 -8.02 15.64
CA SER A 600 -10.68 -7.88 14.17
C SER A 600 -9.35 -7.28 13.72
N MET A 601 -8.76 -6.36 14.50
CA MET A 601 -7.46 -5.74 14.23
C MET A 601 -6.27 -6.73 14.29
N SER A 602 -6.48 -7.95 14.79
CA SER A 602 -5.46 -9.01 14.78
C SER A 602 -5.25 -9.64 13.40
N TYR A 603 -6.06 -9.28 12.40
CA TYR A 603 -6.03 -9.82 11.04
C TYR A 603 -6.40 -8.73 10.02
N PRO A 604 -5.92 -8.74 8.76
CA PRO A 604 -5.03 -9.71 8.14
C PRO A 604 -3.59 -9.66 8.67
N ASN A 605 -2.90 -10.79 8.52
CA ASN A 605 -1.47 -10.85 8.77
C ASN A 605 -0.74 -10.52 7.47
N PHE A 606 -0.01 -9.42 7.45
CA PHE A 606 0.70 -8.93 6.28
C PHE A 606 1.96 -9.76 5.99
N PRO A 607 2.54 -9.68 4.78
CA PRO A 607 3.75 -10.42 4.44
C PRO A 607 4.97 -10.17 5.34
N ASP A 608 5.00 -9.02 6.02
CA ASP A 608 6.02 -8.67 7.03
C ASP A 608 5.67 -9.15 8.45
N ASN A 609 4.57 -9.90 8.60
CA ASN A 609 3.96 -10.38 9.85
C ASN A 609 3.39 -9.28 10.75
N THR A 610 3.16 -8.09 10.22
CA THR A 610 2.41 -7.04 10.90
C THR A 610 0.90 -7.30 10.79
N THR A 611 0.11 -6.69 11.67
CA THR A 611 -1.37 -6.70 11.60
C THR A 611 -1.91 -5.26 11.71
N PRO A 612 -3.20 -5.00 11.40
CA PRO A 612 -3.80 -3.67 11.61
C PRO A 612 -3.59 -3.15 13.03
N MET A 613 -3.64 -4.03 14.03
CA MET A 613 -3.35 -3.71 15.43
C MET A 613 -1.94 -3.14 15.63
N ASP A 614 -0.91 -3.73 15.02
CA ASP A 614 0.46 -3.19 15.14
C ASP A 614 0.55 -1.75 14.59
N SER A 615 -0.26 -1.46 13.56
CA SER A 615 -0.35 -0.14 12.95
C SER A 615 -1.12 0.86 13.81
N ALA A 616 -2.27 0.46 14.39
CA ALA A 616 -3.03 1.30 15.29
C ALA A 616 -2.20 1.71 16.51
N ILE A 617 -1.48 0.75 17.08
CA ILE A 617 -0.59 0.98 18.21
C ILE A 617 0.57 1.90 17.82
N GLY A 618 1.24 1.60 16.71
CA GLY A 618 2.37 2.39 16.24
C GLY A 618 2.00 3.83 15.88
N LEU A 619 0.87 4.06 15.22
CA LEU A 619 0.43 5.40 14.86
C LEU A 619 -0.07 6.18 16.09
N SER A 620 -0.79 5.54 17.01
CA SER A 620 -1.24 6.19 18.25
C SER A 620 -0.07 6.63 19.12
N LEU A 621 0.95 5.78 19.29
CA LEU A 621 2.18 6.16 20.01
C LEU A 621 2.93 7.29 19.31
N LEU A 622 2.94 7.32 17.97
CA LEU A 622 3.58 8.38 17.21
C LEU A 622 2.85 9.73 17.39
N ILE A 623 1.52 9.75 17.36
CA ILE A 623 0.73 10.95 17.66
C ILE A 623 0.99 11.42 19.10
N ALA A 624 0.97 10.51 20.07
CA ALA A 624 1.24 10.83 21.48
C ALA A 624 2.65 11.45 21.68
N GLU A 625 3.64 11.05 20.90
CA GLU A 625 5.00 11.59 20.94
C GLU A 625 5.14 12.96 20.26
N VAL A 626 4.36 13.23 19.22
CA VAL A 626 4.46 14.43 18.37
C VAL A 626 3.52 15.55 18.82
N ALA A 627 2.39 15.22 19.46
CA ALA A 627 1.43 16.18 19.97
C ALA A 627 2.05 17.08 21.06
N LYS A 628 1.63 18.35 21.11
CA LYS A 628 2.04 19.28 22.18
C LYS A 628 1.28 18.98 23.49
N PRO A 629 1.86 19.30 24.67
CA PRO A 629 1.11 19.34 25.93
C PRO A 629 -0.13 20.24 25.79
N PRO A 630 -1.29 19.90 26.40
CA PRO A 630 -1.52 18.84 27.39
C PRO A 630 -1.79 17.44 26.82
N PHE A 631 -1.90 17.29 25.49
CA PHE A 631 -2.26 16.02 24.84
C PHE A 631 -1.08 15.07 24.59
N SER A 632 0.15 15.59 24.74
CA SER A 632 1.39 14.81 24.70
C SER A 632 1.33 13.61 25.64
N GLY A 633 1.64 12.41 25.12
CA GLY A 633 1.66 11.17 25.88
C GLY A 633 0.29 10.55 26.15
N ALA A 634 -0.81 11.16 25.70
CA ALA A 634 -2.17 10.66 25.92
C ALA A 634 -2.72 9.94 24.68
N PHE A 635 -3.53 8.91 24.90
CA PHE A 635 -4.35 8.27 23.87
C PHE A 635 -5.66 7.76 24.49
N ILE A 636 -6.67 7.52 23.65
CA ILE A 636 -7.97 6.97 24.05
C ILE A 636 -8.03 5.49 23.68
N THR A 637 -8.44 4.65 24.63
CA THR A 637 -8.70 3.23 24.38
C THR A 637 -10.00 3.05 23.61
N PHE A 638 -9.96 2.21 22.57
CA PHE A 638 -11.16 1.83 21.83
C PHE A 638 -11.80 0.60 22.48
N SER A 639 -12.76 0.84 23.37
CA SER A 639 -13.48 -0.21 24.10
C SER A 639 -14.94 0.19 24.32
N ALA A 640 -15.81 -0.70 24.82
CA ALA A 640 -17.16 -0.30 25.25
C ALA A 640 -17.19 0.76 26.37
N ARG A 641 -16.07 0.98 27.07
CA ARG A 641 -15.93 2.03 28.09
C ARG A 641 -14.59 2.74 27.86
N PRO A 642 -14.52 3.64 26.87
CA PRO A 642 -13.26 4.27 26.49
C PRO A 642 -12.67 5.06 27.66
N THR A 643 -11.36 4.95 27.83
CA THR A 643 -10.57 5.66 28.85
C THR A 643 -9.43 6.42 28.21
N VAL A 644 -9.04 7.54 28.81
CA VAL A 644 -7.80 8.24 28.46
C VAL A 644 -6.66 7.58 29.25
N GLU A 645 -5.68 7.07 28.53
CA GLU A 645 -4.48 6.46 29.10
C GLU A 645 -3.26 7.34 28.80
N GLN A 646 -2.25 7.27 29.69
CA GLN A 646 -0.99 7.99 29.49
C GLN A 646 0.19 7.04 29.37
N VAL A 647 1.08 7.36 28.42
CA VAL A 647 2.33 6.64 28.19
C VAL A 647 3.49 7.52 28.64
N ASP A 648 4.37 6.96 29.46
CA ASP A 648 5.63 7.59 29.80
C ASP A 648 6.57 7.63 28.58
N LEU A 649 6.70 8.84 28.02
CA LEU A 649 7.49 9.10 26.82
C LEU A 649 9.00 8.93 27.04
N ALA A 650 9.48 8.91 28.29
CA ALA A 650 10.91 8.70 28.59
C ALA A 650 11.36 7.23 28.43
N LYS A 651 10.40 6.29 28.42
CA LYS A 651 10.69 4.85 28.36
C LYS A 651 11.07 4.35 26.96
N PRO A 652 11.80 3.21 26.85
CA PRO A 652 12.05 2.57 25.57
C PRO A 652 10.76 2.09 24.90
N LEU A 653 10.76 1.96 23.55
CA LEU A 653 9.58 1.53 22.79
C LEU A 653 8.97 0.23 23.32
N GLY A 654 9.80 -0.75 23.73
CA GLY A 654 9.33 -2.02 24.27
C GLY A 654 8.52 -1.91 25.56
N GLU A 655 8.84 -0.94 26.41
CA GLU A 655 8.09 -0.64 27.63
C GLU A 655 6.81 0.13 27.33
N LYS A 656 6.87 1.11 26.42
CA LYS A 656 5.70 1.85 25.95
C LYS A 656 4.64 0.91 25.41
N TYR A 657 5.05 -0.02 24.54
CA TYR A 657 4.20 -1.07 23.99
C TYR A 657 3.57 -1.95 25.08
N ARG A 658 4.37 -2.40 26.06
CA ARG A 658 3.86 -3.24 27.17
C ARG A 658 2.87 -2.50 28.08
N ASN A 659 3.11 -1.22 28.36
CA ASN A 659 2.18 -0.40 29.13
C ASN A 659 0.85 -0.27 28.38
N MET A 660 0.90 -0.03 27.07
CA MET A 660 -0.30 -0.01 26.24
C MET A 660 -1.04 -1.35 26.33
N LEU A 661 -0.38 -2.48 26.10
CA LEU A 661 -1.01 -3.80 26.18
C LEU A 661 -1.65 -4.11 27.55
N SER A 662 -1.14 -3.54 28.64
CA SER A 662 -1.72 -3.73 29.98
C SER A 662 -2.99 -2.93 30.25
N SER A 663 -3.40 -2.05 29.34
CA SER A 663 -4.62 -1.25 29.46
C SER A 663 -5.89 -2.13 29.35
N SER A 664 -7.00 -1.66 29.92
CA SER A 664 -8.26 -2.43 29.91
C SER A 664 -9.00 -2.26 28.59
N TRP A 665 -8.68 -3.11 27.61
CA TRP A 665 -9.15 -2.93 26.23
C TRP A 665 -10.59 -3.39 25.94
N GLY A 666 -11.28 -4.09 26.84
CA GLY A 666 -12.71 -4.44 26.74
C GLY A 666 -13.13 -5.39 25.60
N MET A 667 -12.29 -5.58 24.56
CA MET A 667 -12.47 -6.48 23.41
C MET A 667 -13.77 -6.28 22.59
N ASN A 668 -14.45 -5.14 22.74
CA ASN A 668 -15.64 -4.72 21.99
C ASN A 668 -15.61 -3.20 21.71
N THR A 669 -16.33 -2.71 20.71
CA THR A 669 -16.10 -1.39 20.11
C THR A 669 -17.29 -0.47 20.32
N ASN A 670 -17.10 0.70 20.93
CA ASN A 670 -18.13 1.75 20.91
C ASN A 670 -17.51 3.11 20.55
N PHE A 671 -17.48 3.41 19.25
CA PHE A 671 -16.96 4.67 18.73
C PHE A 671 -17.72 5.88 19.29
N VAL A 672 -19.05 5.76 19.37
CA VAL A 672 -19.93 6.81 19.88
C VAL A 672 -19.64 7.14 21.35
N ALA A 673 -19.33 6.14 22.18
CA ALA A 673 -18.99 6.34 23.60
C ALA A 673 -17.75 7.22 23.82
N VAL A 674 -16.80 7.27 22.87
CA VAL A 674 -15.63 8.17 22.97
C VAL A 674 -16.09 9.62 23.06
N PHE A 675 -17.11 9.97 22.30
CA PHE A 675 -17.62 11.34 22.24
C PHE A 675 -18.70 11.58 23.28
N GLU A 676 -19.65 10.66 23.43
CA GLU A 676 -20.84 10.82 24.26
C GLU A 676 -20.61 10.55 25.75
N ASP A 677 -19.73 9.61 26.08
CA ASP A 677 -19.54 9.15 27.47
C ASP A 677 -18.22 9.63 28.07
N LEU A 678 -17.24 9.98 27.22
CA LEU A 678 -15.90 10.40 27.65
C LEU A 678 -15.63 11.89 27.42
N ILE A 679 -15.54 12.35 26.16
CA ILE A 679 -15.09 13.72 25.86
C ILE A 679 -16.15 14.76 26.27
N LEU A 680 -17.38 14.62 25.79
CA LEU A 680 -18.42 15.63 26.00
C LEU A 680 -18.83 15.78 27.47
N PRO A 681 -19.09 14.70 28.24
CA PRO A 681 -19.41 14.83 29.66
C PRO A 681 -18.25 15.40 30.48
N MET A 682 -17.00 15.07 30.11
CA MET A 682 -15.82 15.63 30.76
C MET A 682 -15.73 17.14 30.51
N ALA A 683 -16.00 17.60 29.29
CA ALA A 683 -16.02 19.03 28.95
C ALA A 683 -17.10 19.79 29.72
N ILE A 684 -18.33 19.28 29.71
CA ILE A 684 -19.47 19.88 30.44
C ILE A 684 -19.19 19.91 31.95
N LYS A 685 -18.73 18.80 32.53
CA LYS A 685 -18.48 18.68 33.97
C LYS A 685 -17.41 19.65 34.47
N ASN A 686 -16.38 19.91 33.66
CA ASN A 686 -15.27 20.81 34.01
C ASN A 686 -15.45 22.23 33.47
N ASN A 687 -16.57 22.50 32.78
CA ASN A 687 -16.88 23.80 32.15
C ASN A 687 -15.72 24.31 31.28
N LEU A 688 -15.21 23.43 30.40
CA LEU A 688 -14.11 23.76 29.50
C LEU A 688 -14.55 24.83 28.50
N LYS A 689 -13.62 25.70 28.12
CA LYS A 689 -13.85 26.60 26.99
C LYS A 689 -13.63 25.86 25.68
N GLN A 690 -14.25 26.33 24.60
CA GLN A 690 -14.04 25.76 23.26
C GLN A 690 -12.56 25.75 22.84
N GLU A 691 -11.78 26.75 23.26
CA GLU A 691 -10.34 26.85 22.96
C GLU A 691 -9.50 25.74 23.60
N ASP A 692 -9.94 25.21 24.74
CA ASP A 692 -9.27 24.16 25.50
C ASP A 692 -9.70 22.75 25.07
N MET A 693 -10.75 22.65 24.24
CA MET A 693 -11.20 21.40 23.68
C MET A 693 -10.17 20.80 22.72
N VAL A 694 -10.20 19.48 22.61
CA VAL A 694 -9.47 18.80 21.54
C VAL A 694 -10.00 19.31 20.20
N LYS A 695 -9.09 19.68 19.29
CA LYS A 695 -9.45 20.20 17.96
C LYS A 695 -9.52 19.10 16.91
N ARG A 696 -8.72 18.04 17.08
CA ARG A 696 -8.64 16.93 16.11
C ARG A 696 -8.53 15.56 16.79
N VAL A 697 -9.31 14.59 16.32
CA VAL A 697 -9.27 13.21 16.80
C VAL A 697 -8.89 12.28 15.65
N PHE A 698 -7.78 11.57 15.82
CA PHE A 698 -7.34 10.53 14.88
C PHE A 698 -7.92 9.17 15.29
N VAL A 699 -8.71 8.55 14.42
CA VAL A 699 -9.39 7.30 14.68
C VAL A 699 -8.70 6.19 13.89
N PHE A 700 -7.84 5.42 14.55
CA PHE A 700 -7.10 4.32 13.95
C PHE A 700 -7.84 3.00 14.14
N SER A 701 -8.59 2.55 13.13
CA SER A 701 -9.47 1.37 13.22
C SER A 701 -9.67 0.71 11.84
N ASP A 702 -10.31 -0.46 11.81
CA ASP A 702 -10.78 -1.13 10.59
C ASP A 702 -12.11 -0.57 10.06
N MET A 703 -12.66 0.45 10.72
CA MET A 703 -13.95 1.10 10.44
C MET A 703 -15.17 0.20 10.66
N GLN A 704 -15.03 -0.90 11.42
CA GLN A 704 -16.12 -1.79 11.79
C GLN A 704 -16.70 -1.41 13.16
N PHE A 705 -17.41 -0.28 13.23
CA PHE A 705 -18.04 0.14 14.48
C PHE A 705 -19.21 -0.79 14.86
N ASP A 706 -19.42 -1.01 16.16
CA ASP A 706 -20.55 -1.80 16.67
C ASP A 706 -21.83 -0.96 16.68
N ALA A 707 -22.98 -1.61 16.51
CA ALA A 707 -24.28 -0.95 16.57
C ALA A 707 -24.44 -0.12 17.87
N ALA A 708 -24.59 1.20 17.73
CA ALA A 708 -24.71 2.13 18.86
C ALA A 708 -26.06 2.07 19.61
N CYS A 709 -26.96 1.16 19.21
CA CYS A 709 -28.25 0.91 19.86
C CYS A 709 -28.21 -0.44 20.59
N GLY A 710 -28.30 -0.38 21.91
CA GLY A 710 -28.28 -1.55 22.77
C GLY A 710 -29.35 -2.57 22.39
N ASN A 711 -28.95 -3.84 22.32
CA ASN A 711 -29.83 -4.94 22.66
C ASN A 711 -30.23 -4.76 24.14
N GLU A 712 -31.30 -4.03 24.41
CA GLU A 712 -32.01 -4.23 25.67
C GLU A 712 -32.48 -5.69 25.72
N SER A 713 -32.18 -6.33 26.85
CA SER A 713 -32.40 -7.75 27.09
C SER A 713 -33.84 -8.16 26.79
N TYR A 714 -33.99 -9.15 25.92
CA TYR A 714 -35.27 -9.73 25.49
C TYR A 714 -36.10 -10.26 26.67
N GLY A 715 -37.24 -9.63 26.95
CA GLY A 715 -38.39 -10.27 27.56
C GLY A 715 -39.21 -11.00 26.49
N TRP A 716 -39.53 -12.28 26.72
CA TRP A 716 -40.12 -13.23 25.76
C TRP A 716 -41.54 -12.91 25.22
N ASN A 717 -42.05 -11.67 25.28
CA ASN A 717 -43.44 -11.35 24.92
C ASN A 717 -43.71 -9.96 24.31
N GLU A 718 -42.74 -9.26 23.74
CA GLU A 718 -43.00 -8.00 23.00
C GLU A 718 -42.65 -8.10 21.52
N ALA A 719 -43.58 -7.64 20.66
CA ALA A 719 -43.36 -7.49 19.22
C ALA A 719 -42.24 -6.46 18.97
N PRO A 720 -41.36 -6.67 17.97
CA PRO A 720 -40.21 -5.82 17.75
C PRO A 720 -40.66 -4.38 17.46
N LYS A 721 -40.32 -3.44 18.35
CA LYS A 721 -40.42 -2.02 18.06
C LYS A 721 -39.41 -1.71 16.95
N LYS A 722 -39.89 -1.15 15.83
CA LYS A 722 -39.02 -0.64 14.76
C LYS A 722 -38.00 0.33 15.38
N PRO A 723 -36.69 0.20 15.10
CA PRO A 723 -35.71 1.17 15.58
C PRO A 723 -36.08 2.56 15.06
N SER A 724 -36.26 3.50 15.98
CA SER A 724 -36.55 4.90 15.68
C SER A 724 -35.28 5.58 15.17
N GLY A 725 -35.25 5.96 13.89
CA GLY A 725 -34.24 6.81 13.27
C GLY A 725 -32.97 6.09 12.81
N TRP A 726 -32.82 5.86 11.50
CA TRP A 726 -31.57 5.40 10.88
C TRP A 726 -30.61 6.59 10.73
N THR A 727 -29.96 6.99 11.83
CA THR A 727 -28.90 8.02 11.84
C THR A 727 -27.53 7.33 11.92
N THR A 728 -26.54 7.84 11.18
CA THR A 728 -25.16 7.33 11.30
C THR A 728 -24.59 7.69 12.68
N SER A 729 -23.63 6.91 13.16
CA SER A 729 -22.91 7.20 14.42
C SER A 729 -22.34 8.62 14.45
N PHE A 730 -21.96 9.18 13.30
CA PHE A 730 -21.45 10.53 13.16
C PHE A 730 -22.54 11.62 13.33
N GLU A 731 -23.69 11.50 12.64
CA GLU A 731 -24.81 12.45 12.76
C GLU A 731 -25.27 12.60 14.22
N ARG A 732 -25.31 11.48 14.94
CA ARG A 732 -25.68 11.43 16.36
C ARG A 732 -24.70 12.22 17.23
N ILE A 733 -23.40 12.06 17.02
CA ILE A 733 -22.36 12.80 17.75
C ILE A 733 -22.48 14.30 17.45
N LYS A 734 -22.65 14.67 16.18
CA LYS A 734 -22.79 16.05 15.73
C LYS A 734 -23.95 16.76 16.43
N SER A 735 -25.12 16.13 16.47
CA SER A 735 -26.29 16.66 17.18
C SER A 735 -26.00 16.89 18.67
N LYS A 736 -25.40 15.91 19.36
CA LYS A 736 -25.13 16.05 20.80
C LYS A 736 -24.13 17.15 21.15
N TYR A 737 -23.10 17.35 20.32
CA TYR A 737 -22.15 18.45 20.51
C TYR A 737 -22.83 19.81 20.32
N GLN A 738 -23.66 19.92 19.28
CA GLN A 738 -24.45 21.12 19.01
C GLN A 738 -25.42 21.43 20.17
N ASP A 739 -26.12 20.43 20.68
CA ASP A 739 -27.05 20.57 21.82
C ASP A 739 -26.33 21.00 23.11
N ALA A 740 -25.08 20.59 23.28
CA ALA A 740 -24.24 20.96 24.42
C ALA A 740 -23.52 22.31 24.26
N GLY A 741 -23.64 22.97 23.10
CA GLY A 741 -23.01 24.26 22.81
C GLY A 741 -21.50 24.18 22.55
N TYR A 742 -20.97 23.01 22.18
CA TYR A 742 -19.56 22.82 21.81
C TYR A 742 -19.42 22.53 20.32
N GLU A 743 -18.34 23.02 19.70
CA GLU A 743 -18.00 22.60 18.34
C GLU A 743 -17.35 21.21 18.39
N MET A 744 -17.77 20.34 17.47
CA MET A 744 -17.21 19.00 17.33
C MET A 744 -15.77 19.07 16.79
N PRO A 745 -14.83 18.27 17.34
CA PRO A 745 -13.48 18.18 16.80
C PRO A 745 -13.48 17.63 15.37
N GLU A 746 -12.45 18.00 14.60
CA GLU A 746 -12.18 17.41 13.29
C GLU A 746 -11.86 15.92 13.45
N LEU A 747 -12.53 15.07 12.68
CA LEU A 747 -12.38 13.62 12.77
C LEU A 747 -11.56 13.08 11.59
N VAL A 748 -10.42 12.49 11.88
CA VAL A 748 -9.59 11.81 10.89
C VAL A 748 -9.80 10.31 11.02
N PHE A 749 -10.63 9.75 10.13
CA PHE A 749 -10.90 8.33 10.06
C PHE A 749 -9.80 7.63 9.27
N TRP A 750 -9.01 6.81 9.96
CA TRP A 750 -7.86 6.13 9.39
C TRP A 750 -8.12 4.63 9.29
N ASN A 751 -8.47 4.15 8.10
CA ASN A 751 -8.74 2.74 7.85
C ASN A 751 -7.43 1.93 7.75
N LEU A 752 -7.24 1.01 8.69
CA LEU A 752 -6.03 0.19 8.83
C LEU A 752 -6.17 -1.25 8.35
N ALA A 753 -7.33 -1.66 7.86
CA ALA A 753 -7.56 -3.07 7.56
C ALA A 753 -8.10 -3.32 6.15
N GLY A 754 -8.65 -2.27 5.51
CA GLY A 754 -9.20 -2.25 4.15
C GLY A 754 -10.31 -3.29 3.93
N GLY A 755 -11.06 -3.19 2.82
CA GLY A 755 -12.30 -3.97 2.61
C GLY A 755 -12.16 -5.51 2.73
N ARG A 756 -13.30 -6.23 2.89
CA ARG A 756 -13.36 -7.65 3.34
C ARG A 756 -12.68 -8.70 2.47
N ALA A 757 -12.06 -8.34 1.34
CA ALA A 757 -11.49 -9.31 0.41
C ALA A 757 -10.28 -10.08 0.95
N GLY A 758 -9.70 -9.66 2.08
CA GLY A 758 -8.63 -10.39 2.76
C GLY A 758 -9.08 -11.41 3.82
N TYR A 759 -10.36 -11.44 4.20
CA TYR A 759 -10.81 -11.98 5.51
C TYR A 759 -11.38 -13.40 5.50
N SER A 760 -11.90 -13.87 4.36
CA SER A 760 -12.47 -15.20 4.24
C SER A 760 -12.37 -15.67 2.80
N ASP A 761 -12.39 -16.97 2.56
CA ASP A 761 -12.40 -17.61 1.24
C ASP A 761 -13.65 -17.21 0.39
N GLY A 762 -13.78 -15.92 0.05
CA GLY A 762 -14.83 -15.35 -0.80
C GLY A 762 -16.18 -15.03 -0.13
N LEU A 763 -16.28 -14.95 1.20
CA LEU A 763 -17.58 -14.89 1.91
C LEU A 763 -17.94 -13.53 2.55
N GLY A 764 -17.31 -12.41 2.13
CA GLY A 764 -17.59 -11.07 2.65
C GLY A 764 -17.69 -9.98 1.58
N ASP A 765 -18.50 -8.93 1.81
CA ASP A 765 -18.60 -7.74 0.94
C ASP A 765 -17.24 -7.07 0.73
N THR A 766 -16.75 -7.05 -0.51
CA THR A 766 -15.43 -6.52 -0.85
C THR A 766 -15.32 -5.00 -0.67
N THR A 767 -16.43 -4.32 -0.46
CA THR A 767 -16.49 -2.87 -0.28
C THR A 767 -16.15 -2.50 1.15
N ALA A 768 -15.18 -1.59 1.35
CA ALA A 768 -14.90 -1.05 2.67
C ALA A 768 -16.05 -0.12 3.12
N PRO A 769 -16.53 -0.18 4.38
CA PRO A 769 -17.50 0.77 4.89
C PRO A 769 -16.88 2.17 5.02
N LYS A 770 -17.67 3.22 4.75
CA LYS A 770 -17.27 4.62 4.91
C LYS A 770 -18.09 5.28 6.02
N PRO A 771 -17.45 5.91 7.02
CA PRO A 771 -18.18 6.54 8.11
C PRO A 771 -18.93 7.82 7.67
N VAL A 772 -18.47 8.48 6.59
CA VAL A 772 -18.98 9.76 6.07
C VAL A 772 -18.89 9.82 4.54
N THR A 773 -19.59 10.78 3.93
CA THR A 773 -19.51 11.10 2.50
C THR A 773 -18.39 12.09 2.18
N ALA A 774 -18.11 12.31 0.89
CA ALA A 774 -16.97 13.11 0.43
C ALA A 774 -17.06 14.61 0.76
N ASP A 775 -18.27 15.10 1.03
CA ASP A 775 -18.64 16.50 1.28
C ASP A 775 -18.81 16.82 2.78
N GLU A 776 -18.59 15.86 3.68
CA GLU A 776 -18.80 16.08 5.12
C GLU A 776 -17.66 16.93 5.73
N GLU A 777 -17.96 18.20 6.00
CA GLU A 777 -17.02 19.14 6.60
C GLU A 777 -16.55 18.72 8.01
N GLY A 778 -15.29 19.00 8.30
CA GLY A 778 -14.66 18.65 9.58
C GLY A 778 -14.30 17.16 9.66
N THR A 779 -14.24 16.47 8.53
CA THR A 779 -13.87 15.05 8.47
C THR A 779 -12.84 14.76 7.40
N CYS A 780 -12.01 13.75 7.65
CA CYS A 780 -10.98 13.30 6.73
C CYS A 780 -11.03 11.77 6.63
N LEU A 781 -10.96 11.24 5.41
CA LEU A 781 -10.81 9.82 5.16
C LEU A 781 -9.38 9.52 4.72
N VAL A 782 -8.71 8.66 5.49
CA VAL A 782 -7.33 8.25 5.23
C VAL A 782 -7.22 6.73 5.33
N SER A 783 -6.33 6.14 4.55
CA SER A 783 -6.07 4.71 4.60
C SER A 783 -4.58 4.38 4.54
N GLY A 784 -4.26 3.17 4.98
CA GLY A 784 -2.94 2.57 4.79
C GLY A 784 -1.95 2.89 5.89
N TYR A 785 -0.68 2.56 5.67
CA TYR A 785 0.31 2.51 6.77
C TYR A 785 1.38 3.61 6.66
N SER A 786 1.14 4.66 5.86
CA SER A 786 2.21 5.55 5.44
C SER A 786 2.41 6.78 6.33
N GLN A 787 3.68 6.98 6.70
CA GLN A 787 4.19 8.21 7.31
C GLN A 787 4.05 9.44 6.39
N GLY A 788 4.06 9.26 5.07
CA GLY A 788 3.89 10.36 4.11
C GLY A 788 2.53 11.04 4.29
N MET A 789 1.51 10.25 4.62
CA MET A 789 0.15 10.74 4.80
C MET A 789 -0.03 11.54 6.09
N LEU A 790 0.71 11.21 7.16
CA LEU A 790 0.71 12.01 8.40
C LEU A 790 1.18 13.45 8.16
N LYS A 791 2.08 13.67 7.19
CA LYS A 791 2.58 15.02 6.88
C LYS A 791 1.51 15.95 6.32
N VAL A 792 0.47 15.41 5.69
CA VAL A 792 -0.68 16.18 5.19
C VAL A 792 -1.38 16.93 6.33
N PHE A 793 -1.31 16.39 7.56
CA PHE A 793 -1.99 16.93 8.74
C PHE A 793 -1.09 17.79 9.66
N LEU A 794 0.22 17.90 9.40
CA LEU A 794 1.16 18.67 10.23
C LEU A 794 1.13 20.16 9.89
N ASP A 795 1.12 21.03 10.91
CA ASP A 795 1.21 22.48 10.73
C ASP A 795 2.61 22.85 10.15
N GLY A 796 2.64 23.53 8.99
CA GLY A 796 3.87 23.83 8.22
C GLY A 796 4.44 22.64 7.43
N GLY A 797 3.77 21.48 7.47
CA GLY A 797 4.14 20.24 6.78
C GLY A 797 3.35 19.94 5.51
N GLY A 798 2.17 20.58 5.35
CA GLY A 798 1.31 20.45 4.18
C GLY A 798 1.91 21.08 2.93
N PHE A 799 1.59 20.49 1.78
CA PHE A 799 1.76 21.09 0.48
C PHE A 799 1.04 22.45 0.47
N GLU A 800 1.66 23.46 -0.16
CA GLU A 800 1.16 24.84 -0.28
C GLU A 800 -0.37 24.81 -0.39
N GLU A 801 -1.06 25.41 0.58
CA GLU A 801 -2.51 25.57 0.49
C GLU A 801 -2.77 26.33 -0.82
N PRO A 802 -3.67 25.85 -1.70
CA PRO A 802 -4.12 26.72 -2.77
C PRO A 802 -4.64 27.99 -2.10
N GLU A 803 -4.12 29.13 -2.53
CA GLU A 803 -4.67 30.44 -2.20
C GLU A 803 -6.09 30.45 -2.81
N GLU A 804 -7.06 29.91 -2.07
CA GLU A 804 -8.47 30.14 -2.39
C GLU A 804 -8.82 31.54 -1.89
N GLU A 805 -9.34 32.33 -2.83
CA GLU A 805 -9.68 33.74 -2.73
C GLU A 805 -10.65 34.00 -1.58
N ASP A 806 -10.25 34.92 -0.70
CA ASP A 806 -11.08 35.86 0.06
C ASP A 806 -12.49 35.38 0.46
N GLU A 807 -12.60 34.61 1.55
CA GLU A 807 -13.81 34.65 2.39
C GLU A 807 -13.60 35.64 3.54
N GLU A 808 -14.52 36.60 3.64
CA GLU A 808 -14.48 37.79 4.50
C GLU A 808 -14.12 37.46 5.97
N ASP A 809 -12.92 37.86 6.41
CA ASP A 809 -12.47 37.75 7.80
C ASP A 809 -13.38 38.57 8.74
N GLU A 810 -14.06 37.91 9.68
CA GLU A 810 -14.70 38.58 10.82
C GLU A 810 -13.61 39.19 11.73
N VAL A 811 -13.59 40.53 11.83
CA VAL A 811 -12.69 41.26 12.73
C VAL A 811 -13.20 41.16 14.16
N VAL A 812 -12.46 40.46 15.03
CA VAL A 812 -12.75 40.45 16.48
C VAL A 812 -12.01 41.62 17.14
N VAL A 813 -12.78 42.50 17.78
CA VAL A 813 -12.28 43.66 18.52
C VAL A 813 -12.07 43.28 19.98
N ASP A 814 -10.83 43.04 20.38
CA ASP A 814 -10.47 42.93 21.80
C ASP A 814 -10.21 44.32 22.39
N LYS A 815 -10.83 44.60 23.53
CA LYS A 815 -10.53 45.76 24.38
C LYS A 815 -9.77 45.31 25.62
N ASP A 816 -8.54 45.78 25.75
CA ASP A 816 -7.72 45.68 26.95
C ASP A 816 -8.23 46.62 28.06
N GLU A 817 -7.85 46.37 29.32
CA GLU A 817 -8.34 47.10 30.53
C GLU A 817 -8.08 48.62 30.50
N ASP A 818 -7.20 49.09 29.60
CA ASP A 818 -6.88 50.50 29.37
C ASP A 818 -7.64 51.13 28.17
N GLY A 819 -8.56 50.40 27.55
CA GLY A 819 -9.44 50.91 26.48
C GLY A 819 -8.79 51.02 25.10
N ASN A 820 -7.64 50.38 24.87
CA ASN A 820 -7.07 50.22 23.55
C ASN A 820 -7.88 49.20 22.73
N VAL A 821 -7.88 49.37 21.42
CA VAL A 821 -8.55 48.47 20.47
C VAL A 821 -7.46 47.83 19.63
N THR A 822 -7.23 46.54 19.81
CA THR A 822 -6.36 45.76 18.91
C THR A 822 -7.20 44.90 17.99
N GLU A 823 -7.15 45.19 16.70
CA GLU A 823 -7.72 44.36 15.63
C GLU A 823 -6.77 43.17 15.39
N LYS A 824 -7.23 41.95 15.64
CA LYS A 824 -6.55 40.73 15.20
C LYS A 824 -7.43 40.02 14.17
N PRO A 825 -6.91 39.65 13.00
CA PRO A 825 -7.66 38.82 12.06
C PRO A 825 -7.83 37.43 12.67
N ALA A 826 -9.08 37.03 12.92
CA ALA A 826 -9.42 35.67 13.31
C ALA A 826 -9.46 34.82 12.05
N LYS A 827 -8.32 34.27 11.62
CA LYS A 827 -8.30 33.27 10.54
C LYS A 827 -9.09 32.04 10.99
N LYS A 828 -10.39 31.96 10.66
CA LYS A 828 -11.14 30.70 10.69
C LYS A 828 -10.56 29.84 9.58
N LYS A 829 -9.67 28.91 9.94
CA LYS A 829 -9.20 27.89 8.98
C LYS A 829 -10.43 27.17 8.41
N ALA A 830 -10.61 27.21 7.08
CA ALA A 830 -11.68 26.49 6.41
C ALA A 830 -11.66 25.01 6.83
N LYS A 831 -12.83 24.45 7.14
CA LYS A 831 -12.94 23.05 7.55
C LYS A 831 -12.58 22.14 6.37
N MET A 832 -11.74 21.14 6.63
CA MET A 832 -11.39 20.12 5.65
C MET A 832 -12.55 19.14 5.45
N ASP A 833 -12.74 18.70 4.20
CA ASP A 833 -13.60 17.57 3.82
C ASP A 833 -12.74 16.47 3.17
N PRO A 834 -13.25 15.23 3.02
CA PRO A 834 -12.48 14.14 2.42
C PRO A 834 -11.96 14.42 1.00
N LEU A 835 -12.70 15.14 0.16
CA LEU A 835 -12.27 15.46 -1.20
C LEU A 835 -11.08 16.45 -1.19
N LYS A 836 -11.15 17.52 -0.38
CA LYS A 836 -10.05 18.48 -0.17
C LYS A 836 -8.80 17.78 0.34
N VAL A 837 -8.93 16.77 1.19
CA VAL A 837 -7.79 15.96 1.66
C VAL A 837 -7.15 15.20 0.50
N VAL A 838 -7.94 14.55 -0.36
CA VAL A 838 -7.42 13.85 -1.55
C VAL A 838 -6.71 14.84 -2.47
N LYS A 839 -7.34 15.97 -2.80
CA LYS A 839 -6.77 17.01 -3.64
C LYS A 839 -5.47 17.55 -3.05
N LYS A 840 -5.44 17.82 -1.73
CA LYS A 840 -4.22 18.23 -1.02
C LYS A 840 -3.14 17.15 -1.13
N ALA A 841 -3.45 15.88 -0.90
CA ALA A 841 -2.48 14.79 -0.97
C ALA A 841 -1.84 14.60 -2.36
N ILE A 842 -2.53 15.02 -3.43
CA ILE A 842 -2.05 14.94 -4.82
C ILE A 842 -1.63 16.30 -5.42
N SER A 843 -1.70 17.38 -4.65
CA SER A 843 -1.35 18.75 -5.08
C SER A 843 0.13 19.08 -5.10
N HIS A 844 0.99 18.22 -4.52
CA HIS A 844 2.41 18.51 -4.43
C HIS A 844 3.06 18.66 -5.81
N LYS A 845 3.97 19.65 -5.96
CA LYS A 845 4.72 19.95 -7.19
C LYS A 845 5.40 18.74 -7.83
N ALA A 846 5.79 17.75 -7.02
CA ALA A 846 6.32 16.48 -7.54
C ALA A 846 5.29 15.60 -8.27
N TYR A 847 4.05 16.05 -8.47
CA TYR A 847 3.04 15.37 -9.30
C TYR A 847 2.73 16.13 -10.60
N ASP A 848 3.24 17.36 -10.78
CA ASP A 848 2.92 18.23 -11.92
C ASP A 848 3.46 17.74 -13.26
N MET A 849 4.47 16.86 -13.22
CA MET A 849 5.04 16.25 -14.42
C MET A 849 4.22 15.07 -14.96
N LEU A 850 3.23 14.60 -14.20
CA LEU A 850 2.38 13.50 -14.60
C LEU A 850 1.44 13.98 -15.72
N LYS A 851 1.39 13.22 -16.80
CA LYS A 851 0.57 13.57 -17.97
C LYS A 851 -0.27 12.41 -18.43
N VAL A 852 -1.53 12.69 -18.75
CA VAL A 852 -2.43 11.74 -19.41
C VAL A 852 -2.21 11.85 -20.91
N VAL A 853 -2.01 10.70 -21.55
CA VAL A 853 -1.78 10.58 -23.00
C VAL A 853 -2.90 9.77 -23.60
N ASN A 854 -3.60 10.38 -24.56
CA ASN A 854 -4.69 9.78 -25.32
C ASN A 854 -4.18 8.95 -26.50
#